data_AF-A0A3M6VWV9-F1
#
_entry.id   AF-A0A3M6VWV9-F1
#
_cell.length_a   1.000
_cell.length_b   1.000
_cell.length_c   1.000
_cell.angle_alpha   90.00
_cell.angle_beta   90.00
_cell.angle_gamma   90.00
#
_symmetry.space_group_name_H-M   'P 1'
#
loop_
_entity.id
_entity.type
_entity.pdbx_description
1 polymer ?
#
loop_
_entity_poly.entity_id
_entity_poly.type
_entity_poly.pdbx_seq_one_letter_code
_entity_poly.pdbx_strand_id
1 'polypeptide(L)'
;MSNVSVLDKTPRVAEEITKYPRSDRLGSRELSYGTAGFREDAGLLMSTCHRMGMLAVLRSKNMGKIVGVMITASHNEVSDNGLKLIDPKGDMLSEKWETYAMQLANAAQDKVVEVLDSIVAAEKIDLDQTGNVFIAKDTRPSSEHLVELAREGALVIGGNVLDFGLQTTPQLHHLVRMWNYEQYNKGDWASEVGYYNMLSDAFKQLTATHDSKRLETRLPLYVDCAHGVGALQVVKLAKDLGDSLRLEIVNTPSDGELNLQCGAEHVEKSRQPPSNMSRDNDRGKRYCSMDGDGDRIVFHYFDDEGTWHLLDGNKIACLFAEFLSEKLHILDLEQEGITFGCVMTAYANGAATQYLQALGINVVQAKTGVKYCHEKASQFDMAVYFEANGHGTVVFKDALLDKLHKWENTLHDERKKLALSQLLAASQLVNQATGDAMCDLLFVEALLVQKNWSISDWDAVYNDLPSRQTKVKVADRSVIKLAEEDDTQVLAPEELRSALDSALQEYANKRGRAFVRPSGTEDVVRVYAEADTQEDADALALQFAKLVHQHCGGVDEEPASFFNDHQQPSLQFNQQQRVPPRSFEEHDQKTLLYQQQQQAYGNTPSAIPVVYVDGDGSATKNNGCNASFVAPNGETKSCSSSKGSGILKGRYSDHPNCDVCEMAFDITYRRHQW
;
A
#
# COMPACT_ATOMS: atom_id res chain seq x y z
N MET A 1 -41.91 0.02 -6.75
CA MET A 1 -41.34 1.03 -5.84
C MET A 1 -41.28 2.31 -6.65
N SER A 2 -41.80 3.43 -6.14
CA SER A 2 -41.67 4.73 -6.82
C SER A 2 -40.19 5.01 -7.06
N ASN A 3 -39.82 5.45 -8.27
CA ASN A 3 -38.48 5.98 -8.55
C ASN A 3 -38.32 7.28 -7.73
N VAL A 4 -37.89 7.16 -6.48
CA VAL A 4 -37.58 8.31 -5.64
C VAL A 4 -36.27 8.89 -6.14
N SER A 5 -36.29 10.14 -6.60
CA SER A 5 -35.07 10.81 -7.05
C SER A 5 -34.20 11.18 -5.84
N VAL A 6 -32.89 11.15 -6.02
CA VAL A 6 -31.92 11.75 -5.08
C VAL A 6 -32.23 13.22 -4.89
N LEU A 7 -32.74 13.91 -5.92
CA LEU A 7 -33.15 15.31 -5.83
C LEU A 7 -34.36 15.51 -4.91
N ASP A 8 -35.32 14.58 -4.90
CA ASP A 8 -36.51 14.66 -4.04
C ASP A 8 -36.13 14.53 -2.56
N LYS A 9 -35.15 13.67 -2.26
CA LYS A 9 -34.64 13.46 -0.90
C LYS A 9 -33.67 14.56 -0.47
N THR A 10 -32.84 15.04 -1.40
CA THR A 10 -31.79 16.00 -1.10
C THR A 10 -31.70 17.09 -2.18
N PRO A 11 -32.59 18.09 -2.14
CA PRO A 11 -32.66 19.14 -3.17
C PRO A 11 -31.36 19.93 -3.37
N ARG A 12 -30.55 20.05 -2.31
CA ARG A 12 -29.25 20.75 -2.32
C ARG A 12 -28.27 20.18 -3.36
N VAL A 13 -28.43 18.91 -3.75
CA VAL A 13 -27.60 18.28 -4.81
C VAL A 13 -27.59 19.12 -6.09
N ALA A 14 -28.73 19.70 -6.49
CA ALA A 14 -28.81 20.50 -7.72
C ALA A 14 -27.94 21.76 -7.68
N GLU A 15 -27.76 22.38 -6.52
CA GLU A 15 -26.87 23.55 -6.38
C GLU A 15 -25.41 23.11 -6.31
N GLU A 16 -25.11 22.03 -5.57
CA GLU A 16 -23.75 21.58 -5.29
C GLU A 16 -23.03 21.04 -6.54
N ILE A 17 -23.73 20.33 -7.42
CA ILE A 17 -23.15 19.85 -8.69
C ILE A 17 -22.70 20.99 -9.61
N THR A 18 -23.22 22.20 -9.42
CA THR A 18 -22.84 23.37 -10.22
C THR A 18 -21.55 24.03 -9.79
N LYS A 19 -21.10 23.79 -8.55
CA LYS A 19 -19.87 24.38 -8.02
C LYS A 19 -18.61 23.81 -8.67
N TYR A 20 -18.67 22.54 -9.07
CA TYR A 20 -17.53 21.79 -9.57
C TYR A 20 -17.84 21.20 -10.95
N PRO A 21 -17.85 22.04 -12.02
CA PRO A 21 -18.03 21.57 -13.39
C PRO A 21 -16.91 20.62 -13.79
N ARG A 22 -17.21 19.72 -14.74
CA ARG A 22 -16.17 18.91 -15.39
C ARG A 22 -15.18 19.85 -16.08
N SER A 23 -13.88 19.61 -15.91
CA SER A 23 -12.85 20.50 -16.43
C SER A 23 -12.90 20.60 -17.96
N ASP A 24 -13.00 21.82 -18.49
CA ASP A 24 -12.93 22.07 -19.94
C ASP A 24 -11.62 21.59 -20.57
N ARG A 25 -10.54 21.52 -19.76
CA ARG A 25 -9.23 20.98 -20.18
C ARG A 25 -9.30 19.51 -20.62
N LEU A 26 -10.32 18.75 -20.21
CA LEU A 26 -10.53 17.39 -20.69
C LEU A 26 -11.09 17.34 -22.12
N GLY A 27 -11.74 18.39 -22.60
CA GLY A 27 -12.44 18.37 -23.88
C GLY A 27 -13.38 17.16 -23.99
N SER A 28 -13.25 16.39 -25.08
CA SER A 28 -13.99 15.13 -25.31
C SER A 28 -13.39 13.89 -24.64
N ARG A 29 -12.24 13.99 -23.96
CA ARG A 29 -11.56 12.84 -23.36
C ARG A 29 -12.29 12.36 -22.10
N GLU A 30 -12.70 11.10 -22.08
CA GLU A 30 -13.32 10.49 -20.90
C GLU A 30 -12.26 10.03 -19.89
N LEU A 31 -12.55 10.21 -18.60
CA LEU A 31 -11.78 9.65 -17.51
C LEU A 31 -12.17 8.19 -17.32
N SER A 32 -11.17 7.30 -17.20
CA SER A 32 -11.39 5.88 -16.97
C SER A 32 -11.13 5.51 -15.51
N TYR A 33 -11.96 4.63 -14.96
CA TYR A 33 -11.72 4.00 -13.67
C TYR A 33 -10.89 2.73 -13.92
N GLY A 34 -9.58 2.82 -13.68
CA GLY A 34 -8.67 1.69 -13.87
C GLY A 34 -8.61 0.75 -12.66
N THR A 35 -7.67 -0.19 -12.68
CA THR A 35 -7.43 -1.14 -11.57
C THR A 35 -7.16 -0.47 -10.22
N ALA A 36 -6.74 0.79 -10.23
CA ALA A 36 -6.43 1.58 -9.03
C ALA A 36 -7.23 2.89 -8.94
N GLY A 37 -8.44 2.91 -9.53
CA GLY A 37 -9.34 4.07 -9.53
C GLY A 37 -9.05 5.09 -10.62
N PHE A 38 -9.49 6.33 -10.41
CA PHE A 38 -9.17 7.46 -11.27
C PHE A 38 -7.78 7.99 -10.92
N ARG A 39 -6.95 8.27 -11.93
CA ARG A 39 -5.63 8.90 -11.79
C ARG A 39 -5.40 9.87 -12.93
N GLU A 40 -5.01 11.09 -12.61
CA GLU A 40 -4.85 12.18 -13.57
C GLU A 40 -4.13 13.38 -12.92
N ASP A 41 -3.73 14.38 -13.71
CA ASP A 41 -3.41 15.73 -13.20
C ASP A 41 -4.44 16.16 -12.16
N ALA A 42 -3.99 16.56 -10.97
CA ALA A 42 -4.87 16.82 -9.85
C ALA A 42 -5.93 17.90 -10.15
N GLY A 43 -5.58 18.89 -10.98
CA GLY A 43 -6.49 19.96 -11.39
C GLY A 43 -7.60 19.51 -12.34
N LEU A 44 -7.61 18.25 -12.80
CA LEU A 44 -8.69 17.67 -13.61
C LEU A 44 -9.68 16.84 -12.79
N LEU A 45 -9.36 16.55 -11.52
CA LEU A 45 -10.11 15.61 -10.69
C LEU A 45 -11.15 16.24 -9.76
N MET A 46 -11.27 17.57 -9.71
CA MET A 46 -12.15 18.25 -8.75
C MET A 46 -13.60 17.73 -8.81
N SER A 47 -14.22 17.77 -9.99
CA SER A 47 -15.58 17.28 -10.18
C SER A 47 -15.70 15.77 -9.91
N THR A 48 -14.65 15.01 -10.26
CA THR A 48 -14.59 13.55 -10.07
C THR A 48 -14.60 13.21 -8.59
N CYS A 49 -13.73 13.81 -7.78
CA CYS A 49 -13.67 13.55 -6.34
C CYS A 49 -14.99 13.88 -5.65
N HIS A 50 -15.59 15.04 -5.96
CA HIS A 50 -16.90 15.41 -5.43
C HIS A 50 -17.97 14.37 -5.77
N ARG A 51 -18.07 13.98 -7.04
CA ARG A 51 -19.05 12.98 -7.49
C ARG A 51 -18.79 11.59 -6.90
N MET A 52 -17.54 11.20 -6.70
CA MET A 52 -17.19 9.90 -6.10
C MET A 52 -17.50 9.85 -4.61
N GLY A 53 -17.48 10.99 -3.91
CA GLY A 53 -18.08 11.13 -2.60
C GLY A 53 -19.56 10.71 -2.56
N MET A 54 -20.34 11.18 -3.54
CA MET A 54 -21.74 10.78 -3.70
C MET A 54 -21.86 9.28 -3.99
N LEU A 55 -21.06 8.77 -4.93
CA LEU A 55 -21.13 7.35 -5.30
C LEU A 55 -20.77 6.44 -4.12
N ALA A 56 -19.78 6.80 -3.30
CA ALA A 56 -19.39 6.06 -2.11
C ALA A 56 -20.55 5.92 -1.11
N VAL A 57 -21.35 6.98 -0.94
CA VAL A 57 -22.53 6.95 -0.07
C VAL A 57 -23.63 6.06 -0.66
N LEU A 58 -23.88 6.13 -1.97
CA LEU A 58 -24.82 5.20 -2.63
C LEU A 58 -24.36 3.74 -2.48
N ARG A 59 -23.06 3.47 -2.62
CA ARG A 59 -22.49 2.13 -2.40
C ARG A 59 -22.68 1.67 -0.97
N SER A 60 -22.44 2.55 0.00
CA SER A 60 -22.63 2.25 1.41
C SER A 60 -24.09 1.94 1.74
N LYS A 61 -25.04 2.75 1.22
CA LYS A 61 -26.48 2.51 1.37
C LYS A 61 -26.90 1.18 0.74
N ASN A 62 -26.41 0.87 -0.47
CA ASN A 62 -26.68 -0.40 -1.13
C ASN A 62 -26.24 -1.61 -0.29
N MET A 63 -25.08 -1.54 0.35
CA MET A 63 -24.50 -2.66 1.09
C MET A 63 -24.87 -2.70 2.58
N GLY A 64 -25.36 -1.59 3.13
CA GLY A 64 -25.53 -1.43 4.58
C GLY A 64 -24.23 -1.53 5.37
N LYS A 65 -23.13 -1.08 4.75
CA LYS A 65 -21.76 -1.23 5.26
C LYS A 65 -20.96 0.03 4.95
N ILE A 66 -19.88 0.24 5.68
CA ILE A 66 -18.94 1.35 5.47
C ILE A 66 -18.19 1.12 4.14
N VAL A 67 -18.00 2.19 3.37
CA VAL A 67 -17.20 2.21 2.13
C VAL A 67 -16.04 3.18 2.32
N GLY A 68 -14.86 2.84 1.79
CA GLY A 68 -13.68 3.71 1.86
C GLY A 68 -13.51 4.58 0.62
N VAL A 69 -12.89 5.74 0.83
CA VAL A 69 -12.42 6.65 -0.23
C VAL A 69 -10.97 7.01 0.07
N MET A 70 -10.03 6.58 -0.79
CA MET A 70 -8.61 6.92 -0.64
C MET A 70 -8.22 7.95 -1.71
N ILE A 71 -7.69 9.10 -1.30
CA ILE A 71 -7.12 10.12 -2.19
C ILE A 71 -5.61 9.91 -2.32
N THR A 72 -5.19 9.41 -3.47
CA THR A 72 -3.77 9.18 -3.80
C THR A 72 -3.59 8.81 -5.27
N ALA A 73 -2.40 9.07 -5.81
CA ALA A 73 -1.91 8.46 -7.04
C ALA A 73 -0.66 7.56 -6.85
N SER A 74 -0.37 7.08 -5.63
CA SER A 74 0.69 6.07 -5.39
C SER A 74 2.04 6.54 -5.97
N HIS A 75 2.65 5.74 -6.84
CA HIS A 75 3.93 5.98 -7.52
C HIS A 75 3.95 7.10 -8.58
N ASN A 76 2.82 7.71 -8.93
CA ASN A 76 2.77 8.78 -9.93
C ASN A 76 3.55 10.04 -9.50
N GLU A 77 3.87 10.90 -10.46
CA GLU A 77 4.49 12.22 -10.24
C GLU A 77 3.66 13.10 -9.30
N VAL A 78 4.30 14.01 -8.55
CA VAL A 78 3.63 14.84 -7.52
C VAL A 78 2.47 15.69 -8.03
N SER A 79 2.48 16.07 -9.32
CA SER A 79 1.41 16.85 -9.97
C SER A 79 0.11 16.07 -10.15
N ASP A 80 0.21 14.74 -10.27
CA ASP A 80 -0.94 13.87 -10.39
C ASP A 80 -1.64 13.72 -9.03
N ASN A 81 -2.89 13.29 -9.06
CA ASN A 81 -3.53 12.67 -7.91
C ASN A 81 -4.55 11.65 -8.40
N GLY A 82 -5.30 11.08 -7.48
CA GLY A 82 -6.26 10.05 -7.81
C GLY A 82 -7.23 9.79 -6.69
N LEU A 83 -8.20 8.95 -6.99
CA LEU A 83 -9.16 8.45 -6.02
C LEU A 83 -9.52 7.01 -6.36
N LYS A 84 -9.54 6.17 -5.33
CA LYS A 84 -10.06 4.79 -5.37
C LYS A 84 -11.13 4.60 -4.30
N LEU A 85 -12.20 3.90 -4.67
CA LEU A 85 -13.24 3.45 -3.74
C LEU A 85 -12.90 2.05 -3.23
N ILE A 86 -13.18 1.81 -1.95
CA ILE A 86 -12.86 0.58 -1.22
C ILE A 86 -14.17 -0.06 -0.76
N ASP A 87 -14.44 -1.27 -1.22
CA ASP A 87 -15.63 -2.02 -0.85
C ASP A 87 -15.52 -2.54 0.60
N PRO A 88 -16.64 -2.95 1.23
CA PRO A 88 -16.68 -3.23 2.66
C PRO A 88 -15.68 -4.26 3.19
N LYS A 89 -15.21 -5.21 2.37
CA LYS A 89 -14.21 -6.21 2.79
C LYS A 89 -12.80 -5.65 2.80
N GLY A 90 -12.64 -4.35 2.51
CA GLY A 90 -11.36 -3.73 2.23
C GLY A 90 -10.84 -4.08 0.84
N ASP A 91 -11.64 -4.71 -0.01
CA ASP A 91 -11.31 -5.01 -1.40
C ASP A 91 -11.52 -3.79 -2.31
N MET A 92 -11.01 -3.88 -3.53
CA MET A 92 -11.23 -2.87 -4.56
C MET A 92 -12.70 -2.83 -4.98
N LEU A 93 -13.17 -1.68 -5.46
CA LEU A 93 -14.52 -1.52 -6.00
C LEU A 93 -14.87 -2.60 -7.04
N SER A 94 -16.04 -3.22 -6.90
CA SER A 94 -16.52 -4.20 -7.89
C SER A 94 -16.61 -3.64 -9.32
N GLU A 95 -16.29 -4.45 -10.34
CA GLU A 95 -16.28 -4.05 -11.77
C GLU A 95 -17.58 -3.38 -12.23
N LYS A 96 -18.72 -3.90 -11.77
CA LYS A 96 -20.03 -3.32 -12.05
C LYS A 96 -20.11 -1.86 -11.59
N TRP A 97 -19.56 -1.55 -10.42
CA TRP A 97 -19.57 -0.20 -9.85
C TRP A 97 -18.49 0.70 -10.42
N GLU A 98 -17.41 0.17 -10.99
CA GLU A 98 -16.44 0.95 -11.79
C GLU A 98 -17.14 1.58 -13.01
N THR A 99 -18.10 0.86 -13.61
CA THR A 99 -18.93 1.38 -14.70
C THR A 99 -19.77 2.59 -14.26
N TYR A 100 -20.39 2.51 -13.08
CA TYR A 100 -21.12 3.65 -12.50
C TYR A 100 -20.20 4.81 -12.14
N ALA A 101 -19.00 4.52 -11.64
CA ALA A 101 -17.97 5.53 -11.37
C ALA A 101 -17.60 6.29 -12.64
N MET A 102 -17.33 5.59 -13.74
CA MET A 102 -17.03 6.18 -15.04
C MET A 102 -18.20 7.00 -15.60
N GLN A 103 -19.43 6.46 -15.55
CA GLN A 103 -20.61 7.20 -16.00
C GLN A 103 -20.79 8.51 -15.24
N LEU A 104 -20.66 8.47 -13.91
CA LEU A 104 -20.86 9.63 -13.07
C LEU A 104 -19.71 10.66 -13.20
N ALA A 105 -18.46 10.20 -13.25
CA ALA A 105 -17.31 11.08 -13.46
C ALA A 105 -17.38 11.84 -14.80
N ASN A 106 -17.82 11.17 -15.86
CA ASN A 106 -17.89 11.75 -17.20
C ASN A 106 -19.22 12.43 -17.53
N ALA A 107 -20.23 12.32 -16.67
CA ALA A 107 -21.54 12.93 -16.90
C ALA A 107 -21.43 14.45 -17.15
N ALA A 108 -22.20 14.93 -18.13
CA ALA A 108 -22.46 16.35 -18.26
C ALA A 108 -23.10 16.88 -16.97
N GLN A 109 -22.82 18.14 -16.62
CA GLN A 109 -23.22 18.73 -15.34
C GLN A 109 -24.73 18.65 -15.08
N ASP A 110 -25.55 18.89 -16.11
CA ASP A 110 -27.02 18.79 -16.07
C ASP A 110 -27.54 17.34 -16.03
N LYS A 111 -26.66 16.35 -16.23
CA LYS A 111 -26.96 14.91 -16.24
C LYS A 111 -26.54 14.17 -14.98
N VAL A 112 -25.84 14.82 -14.06
CA VAL A 112 -25.34 14.16 -12.83
C VAL A 112 -26.47 13.53 -12.02
N VAL A 113 -27.57 14.26 -11.79
CA VAL A 113 -28.73 13.74 -11.04
C VAL A 113 -29.39 12.56 -11.76
N GLU A 114 -29.55 12.65 -13.08
CA GLU A 114 -30.12 11.57 -13.89
C GLU A 114 -29.29 10.28 -13.75
N VAL A 115 -27.95 10.39 -13.77
CA VAL A 115 -27.04 9.26 -13.55
C VAL A 115 -27.18 8.71 -12.14
N LEU A 116 -27.19 9.55 -11.09
CA LEU A 116 -27.40 9.10 -9.71
C LEU A 116 -28.73 8.33 -9.55
N ASP A 117 -29.82 8.86 -10.09
CA ASP A 117 -31.14 8.22 -10.04
C ASP A 117 -31.17 6.88 -10.78
N SER A 118 -30.44 6.79 -11.91
CA SER A 118 -30.30 5.54 -12.66
C SER A 118 -29.58 4.46 -11.84
N ILE A 119 -28.56 4.84 -11.07
CA ILE A 119 -27.82 3.93 -10.18
C ILE A 119 -28.74 3.48 -9.03
N VAL A 120 -29.46 4.42 -8.41
CA VAL A 120 -30.43 4.13 -7.35
C VAL A 120 -31.48 3.13 -7.82
N ALA A 121 -32.04 3.33 -9.01
CA ALA A 121 -33.02 2.42 -9.58
C ALA A 121 -32.43 1.05 -9.94
N ALA A 122 -31.25 1.02 -10.57
CA ALA A 122 -30.59 -0.22 -10.99
C ALA A 122 -30.17 -1.10 -9.81
N GLU A 123 -29.62 -0.48 -8.76
CA GLU A 123 -29.16 -1.16 -7.55
C GLU A 123 -30.22 -1.25 -6.45
N LYS A 124 -31.44 -0.74 -6.71
CA LYS A 124 -32.58 -0.73 -5.79
C LYS A 124 -32.21 -0.15 -4.41
N ILE A 125 -31.51 0.98 -4.42
CA ILE A 125 -30.94 1.59 -3.21
C ILE A 125 -32.07 2.24 -2.41
N ASP A 126 -32.16 1.90 -1.12
CA ASP A 126 -32.97 2.65 -0.17
C ASP A 126 -32.24 3.94 0.23
N LEU A 127 -32.76 5.08 -0.22
CA LEU A 127 -32.16 6.39 0.09
C LEU A 127 -32.30 6.78 1.57
N ASP A 128 -33.26 6.22 2.29
CA ASP A 128 -33.46 6.47 3.73
C ASP A 128 -32.48 5.67 4.60
N GLN A 129 -31.87 4.62 4.05
CA GLN A 129 -30.82 3.87 4.72
C GLN A 129 -29.59 4.75 5.00
N THR A 130 -28.92 4.56 6.14
CA THR A 130 -27.69 5.30 6.44
C THR A 130 -26.55 4.88 5.52
N GLY A 131 -25.86 5.86 4.93
CA GLY A 131 -24.59 5.63 4.23
C GLY A 131 -23.44 6.16 5.07
N ASN A 132 -22.41 5.34 5.30
CA ASN A 132 -21.22 5.66 6.08
C ASN A 132 -19.98 5.52 5.21
N VAL A 133 -19.13 6.53 5.20
CA VAL A 133 -17.93 6.60 4.38
C VAL A 133 -16.72 6.89 5.26
N PHE A 134 -15.66 6.11 5.09
CA PHE A 134 -14.35 6.41 5.65
C PHE A 134 -13.49 7.05 4.56
N ILE A 135 -12.79 8.11 4.89
CA ILE A 135 -11.94 8.82 3.93
C ILE A 135 -10.54 9.05 4.51
N ALA A 136 -9.53 8.93 3.66
CA ALA A 136 -8.15 9.28 4.00
C ALA A 136 -7.40 9.77 2.76
N LYS A 137 -6.19 10.28 2.97
CA LYS A 137 -5.35 10.86 1.92
C LYS A 137 -3.86 10.60 2.13
N ASP A 138 -3.09 10.67 1.04
CA ASP A 138 -1.62 10.74 1.07
C ASP A 138 -1.09 12.17 1.29
N THR A 139 0.22 12.36 1.11
CA THR A 139 0.93 13.63 1.32
C THR A 139 0.98 14.56 0.11
N ARG A 140 0.27 14.27 -1.00
CA ARG A 140 0.30 15.16 -2.18
C ARG A 140 -0.25 16.54 -1.82
N PRO A 141 0.33 17.63 -2.37
CA PRO A 141 -0.16 18.99 -2.09
C PRO A 141 -1.64 19.20 -2.42
N SER A 142 -2.14 18.51 -3.46
CA SER A 142 -3.54 18.59 -3.89
C SER A 142 -4.51 17.75 -3.03
N SER A 143 -4.00 16.82 -2.22
CA SER A 143 -4.83 15.85 -1.49
C SER A 143 -5.75 16.51 -0.47
N GLU A 144 -5.32 17.58 0.20
CA GLU A 144 -6.16 18.32 1.16
C GLU A 144 -7.42 18.89 0.49
N HIS A 145 -7.28 19.42 -0.73
CA HIS A 145 -8.42 19.96 -1.45
C HIS A 145 -9.32 18.85 -2.01
N LEU A 146 -8.72 17.80 -2.58
CA LEU A 146 -9.49 16.71 -3.20
C LEU A 146 -10.27 15.86 -2.18
N VAL A 147 -9.71 15.64 -0.98
CA VAL A 147 -10.40 14.93 0.10
C VAL A 147 -11.62 15.71 0.59
N GLU A 148 -11.47 17.03 0.69
CA GLU A 148 -12.54 17.94 1.09
C GLU A 148 -13.70 17.87 0.09
N LEU A 149 -13.42 17.89 -1.22
CA LEU A 149 -14.43 17.74 -2.27
C LEU A 149 -15.18 16.40 -2.18
N ALA A 150 -14.45 15.29 -2.00
CA ALA A 150 -15.08 13.97 -1.84
C ALA A 150 -15.97 13.91 -0.59
N ARG A 151 -15.52 14.49 0.52
CA ARG A 151 -16.34 14.59 1.73
C ARG A 151 -17.56 15.49 1.53
N GLU A 152 -17.44 16.63 0.85
CA GLU A 152 -18.59 17.48 0.50
C GLU A 152 -19.64 16.70 -0.31
N GLY A 153 -19.20 15.99 -1.34
CA GLY A 153 -20.09 15.18 -2.17
C GLY A 153 -20.81 14.10 -1.37
N ALA A 154 -20.12 13.42 -0.45
CA ALA A 154 -20.73 12.44 0.44
C ALA A 154 -21.79 13.07 1.37
N LEU A 155 -21.48 14.20 2.00
CA LEU A 155 -22.41 14.91 2.89
C LEU A 155 -23.65 15.41 2.13
N VAL A 156 -23.48 15.84 0.88
CA VAL A 156 -24.54 16.39 0.03
C VAL A 156 -25.64 15.39 -0.29
N ILE A 157 -25.38 14.09 -0.27
CA ILE A 157 -26.44 13.07 -0.42
C ILE A 157 -26.77 12.33 0.89
N GLY A 158 -26.47 12.96 2.04
CA GLY A 158 -26.84 12.47 3.36
C GLY A 158 -25.97 11.31 3.86
N GLY A 159 -24.70 11.26 3.44
CA GLY A 159 -23.72 10.36 4.01
C GLY A 159 -23.14 10.86 5.33
N ASN A 160 -22.75 9.93 6.19
CA ASN A 160 -21.87 10.19 7.33
C ASN A 160 -20.43 9.94 6.90
N VAL A 161 -19.51 10.86 7.23
CA VAL A 161 -18.11 10.73 6.85
C VAL A 161 -17.23 10.75 8.10
N LEU A 162 -16.30 9.80 8.17
CA LEU A 162 -15.19 9.82 9.13
C LEU A 162 -13.88 9.99 8.35
N ASP A 163 -13.18 11.09 8.62
CA ASP A 163 -11.90 11.43 7.98
C ASP A 163 -10.74 11.02 8.90
N PHE A 164 -9.88 10.14 8.39
CA PHE A 164 -8.68 9.63 9.07
C PHE A 164 -7.42 10.43 8.74
N GLY A 165 -7.53 11.47 7.91
CA GLY A 165 -6.42 12.34 7.52
C GLY A 165 -5.35 11.60 6.73
N LEU A 166 -4.09 11.79 7.14
CA LEU A 166 -2.94 11.16 6.50
C LEU A 166 -2.83 9.70 6.91
N GLN A 167 -3.05 8.79 5.96
CA GLN A 167 -2.92 7.34 6.13
C GLN A 167 -2.23 6.74 4.91
N THR A 168 -1.59 5.60 5.06
CA THR A 168 -1.25 4.78 3.87
C THR A 168 -2.54 4.23 3.24
N THR A 169 -2.48 3.88 1.95
CA THR A 169 -3.59 3.16 1.30
C THR A 169 -4.01 1.93 2.13
N PRO A 170 -3.08 1.05 2.54
CA PRO A 170 -3.44 -0.19 3.23
C PRO A 170 -4.08 0.03 4.60
N GLN A 171 -3.72 1.10 5.32
CA GLN A 171 -4.35 1.45 6.59
C GLN A 171 -5.84 1.76 6.41
N LEU A 172 -6.23 2.50 5.36
CA LEU A 172 -7.65 2.75 5.11
C LEU A 172 -8.40 1.46 4.73
N HIS A 173 -7.79 0.61 3.89
CA HIS A 173 -8.36 -0.70 3.56
C HIS A 173 -8.58 -1.57 4.80
N HIS A 174 -7.60 -1.61 5.72
CA HIS A 174 -7.69 -2.28 7.01
C HIS A 174 -8.86 -1.75 7.85
N LEU A 175 -8.94 -0.43 8.03
CA LEU A 175 -9.99 0.20 8.82
C LEU A 175 -11.39 -0.11 8.27
N VAL A 176 -11.58 -0.02 6.95
CA VAL A 176 -12.86 -0.35 6.29
C VAL A 176 -13.23 -1.82 6.56
N ARG A 177 -12.30 -2.75 6.35
CA ARG A 177 -12.53 -4.19 6.57
C ARG A 177 -12.89 -4.48 8.03
N MET A 178 -12.09 -3.98 8.97
CA MET A 178 -12.24 -4.26 10.41
C MET A 178 -13.57 -3.73 10.96
N TRP A 179 -14.02 -2.56 10.51
CA TRP A 179 -15.29 -2.00 10.99
C TRP A 179 -16.51 -2.75 10.46
N ASN A 180 -16.43 -3.33 9.27
CA ASN A 180 -17.58 -3.95 8.61
C ASN A 180 -17.87 -5.40 9.00
N TYR A 181 -16.82 -6.18 9.26
CA TYR A 181 -16.94 -7.62 9.52
C TYR A 181 -16.47 -7.96 10.93
N GLU A 182 -17.13 -8.92 11.55
CA GLU A 182 -16.66 -9.50 12.80
C GLU A 182 -15.45 -10.36 12.50
N GLN A 183 -14.35 -10.08 13.18
CA GLN A 183 -13.07 -10.76 13.02
C GLN A 183 -12.47 -10.94 14.40
N TYR A 184 -11.57 -11.92 14.52
CA TYR A 184 -10.82 -12.12 15.75
C TYR A 184 -10.15 -10.81 16.18
N ASN A 185 -10.27 -10.46 17.48
CA ASN A 185 -9.73 -9.23 18.08
C ASN A 185 -10.12 -7.90 17.42
N LYS A 186 -11.25 -7.84 16.70
CA LYS A 186 -11.74 -6.60 16.07
C LYS A 186 -11.72 -5.38 16.99
N GLY A 187 -12.19 -5.54 18.23
CA GLY A 187 -12.28 -4.43 19.19
C GLY A 187 -10.92 -3.77 19.47
N ASP A 188 -9.83 -4.53 19.36
CA ASP A 188 -8.47 -4.06 19.63
C ASP A 188 -7.79 -3.53 18.36
N TRP A 189 -8.15 -4.04 17.18
CA TRP A 189 -7.44 -3.77 15.91
C TRP A 189 -8.14 -2.77 14.99
N ALA A 190 -9.40 -2.41 15.25
CA ALA A 190 -10.20 -1.49 14.42
C ALA A 190 -9.89 0.00 14.66
N SER A 191 -8.61 0.36 14.81
CA SER A 191 -8.14 1.73 14.97
C SER A 191 -6.71 1.87 14.45
N GLU A 192 -6.22 3.10 14.27
CA GLU A 192 -4.83 3.34 13.85
C GLU A 192 -3.82 2.76 14.85
N VAL A 193 -4.02 2.99 16.15
CA VAL A 193 -3.18 2.40 17.21
C VAL A 193 -3.31 0.88 17.24
N GLY A 194 -4.54 0.38 17.06
CA GLY A 194 -4.82 -1.05 16.98
C GLY A 194 -4.09 -1.75 15.84
N TYR A 195 -3.99 -1.07 14.69
CA TYR A 195 -3.23 -1.54 13.54
C TYR A 195 -1.74 -1.73 13.88
N TYR A 196 -1.07 -0.74 14.50
CA TYR A 196 0.34 -0.90 14.86
C TYR A 196 0.58 -1.96 15.93
N ASN A 197 -0.29 -2.04 16.94
CA ASN A 197 -0.23 -3.07 17.96
C ASN A 197 -0.34 -4.47 17.35
N MET A 198 -1.32 -4.66 16.45
CA MET A 198 -1.52 -5.92 15.72
C MET A 198 -0.25 -6.36 14.99
N LEU A 199 0.40 -5.44 14.27
CA LEU A 199 1.64 -5.72 13.53
C LEU A 199 2.82 -6.03 14.46
N SER A 200 3.02 -5.20 15.49
CA SER A 200 4.12 -5.35 16.45
C SER A 200 4.01 -6.66 17.24
N ASP A 201 2.80 -7.00 17.69
CA ASP A 201 2.54 -8.24 18.43
C ASP A 201 2.78 -9.48 17.56
N ALA A 202 2.28 -9.48 16.32
CA ALA A 202 2.49 -10.58 15.39
C ALA A 202 3.98 -10.76 15.03
N PHE A 203 4.70 -9.66 14.79
CA PHE A 203 6.14 -9.69 14.55
C PHE A 203 6.90 -10.28 15.75
N LYS A 204 6.60 -9.83 16.97
CA LYS A 204 7.20 -10.34 18.20
C LYS A 204 6.89 -11.83 18.39
N GLN A 205 5.67 -12.27 18.09
CA GLN A 205 5.30 -13.69 18.16
C GLN A 205 6.07 -14.53 17.14
N LEU A 206 6.22 -14.07 15.91
CA LEU A 206 6.98 -14.77 14.85
C LEU A 206 8.48 -14.86 15.16
N THR A 207 9.00 -13.94 15.97
CA THR A 207 10.44 -13.87 16.32
C THR A 207 10.74 -14.36 17.75
N ALA A 208 9.72 -14.77 18.51
CA ALA A 208 9.84 -15.12 19.92
C ALA A 208 10.78 -16.30 20.23
N THR A 209 11.02 -17.19 19.25
CA THR A 209 11.89 -18.36 19.43
C THR A 209 13.38 -18.03 19.32
N HIS A 210 13.73 -16.78 19.00
CA HIS A 210 15.10 -16.38 18.69
C HIS A 210 15.76 -15.64 19.84
N ASP A 211 17.10 -15.76 19.91
CA ASP A 211 17.90 -15.14 20.96
C ASP A 211 17.81 -13.62 20.88
N SER A 212 17.26 -12.98 21.92
CA SER A 212 17.09 -11.53 22.00
C SER A 212 18.42 -10.79 21.83
N LYS A 213 19.54 -11.36 22.30
CA LYS A 213 20.87 -10.76 22.12
C LYS A 213 21.30 -10.69 20.66
N ARG A 214 20.86 -11.65 19.83
CA ARG A 214 21.15 -11.63 18.39
C ARG A 214 20.34 -10.55 17.68
N LEU A 215 19.07 -10.37 18.08
CA LEU A 215 18.22 -9.29 17.57
C LEU A 215 18.83 -7.92 17.87
N GLU A 216 19.34 -7.72 19.09
CA GLU A 216 20.03 -6.47 19.50
C GLU A 216 21.27 -6.16 18.63
N THR A 217 22.00 -7.19 18.20
CA THR A 217 23.20 -7.02 17.34
C THR A 217 22.87 -6.82 15.86
N ARG A 218 21.64 -7.06 15.43
CA ARG A 218 21.25 -6.96 14.02
C ARG A 218 21.22 -5.50 13.60
N LEU A 219 21.85 -5.18 12.48
CA LEU A 219 21.83 -3.82 11.92
C LEU A 219 20.38 -3.39 11.61
N PRO A 220 20.07 -2.09 11.74
CA PRO A 220 18.75 -1.58 11.42
C PRO A 220 18.37 -1.88 9.97
N LEU A 221 17.07 -1.99 9.72
CA LEU A 221 16.52 -1.95 8.38
C LEU A 221 16.34 -0.49 7.98
N TYR A 222 16.92 -0.08 6.85
CA TYR A 222 16.73 1.24 6.31
C TYR A 222 15.50 1.27 5.42
N VAL A 223 14.55 2.16 5.71
CA VAL A 223 13.26 2.24 5.03
C VAL A 223 13.21 3.52 4.23
N ASP A 224 13.40 3.41 2.91
CA ASP A 224 13.15 4.47 1.95
C ASP A 224 11.64 4.64 1.79
N CYS A 225 11.13 5.77 2.29
CA CYS A 225 9.70 6.06 2.34
C CYS A 225 9.20 6.90 1.14
N ALA A 226 9.98 7.02 0.06
CA ALA A 226 9.60 7.69 -1.18
C ALA A 226 9.15 9.15 -1.04
N HIS A 227 9.52 9.81 0.06
CA HIS A 227 9.04 11.13 0.48
C HIS A 227 7.51 11.17 0.68
N GLY A 228 6.90 10.00 0.88
CA GLY A 228 5.47 9.78 0.97
C GLY A 228 4.93 9.64 2.39
N VAL A 229 3.63 9.34 2.46
CA VAL A 229 2.90 9.21 3.73
C VAL A 229 3.44 8.06 4.58
N GLY A 230 4.04 7.04 3.96
CA GLY A 230 4.66 5.90 4.64
C GLY A 230 5.65 6.33 5.73
N ALA A 231 6.43 7.38 5.52
CA ALA A 231 7.38 7.89 6.51
C ALA A 231 6.71 8.23 7.86
N LEU A 232 5.54 8.87 7.80
CA LEU A 232 4.80 9.30 9.00
C LEU A 232 4.28 8.10 9.80
N GLN A 233 3.94 7.01 9.10
CA GLN A 233 3.35 5.82 9.70
C GLN A 233 4.43 4.85 10.18
N VAL A 234 5.54 4.73 9.46
CA VAL A 234 6.70 3.93 9.87
C VAL A 234 7.33 4.49 11.16
N VAL A 235 7.32 5.82 11.37
CA VAL A 235 7.75 6.41 12.66
C VAL A 235 6.93 5.88 13.83
N LYS A 236 5.60 5.78 13.67
CA LYS A 236 4.69 5.28 14.71
C LYS A 236 4.89 3.78 14.92
N LEU A 237 5.00 3.02 13.84
CA LEU A 237 5.29 1.58 13.90
C LEU A 237 6.65 1.29 14.57
N ALA A 238 7.70 2.05 14.25
CA ALA A 238 9.02 1.91 14.84
C ALA A 238 9.00 2.10 16.36
N LYS A 239 8.18 3.05 16.85
CA LYS A 239 7.98 3.27 18.29
C LYS A 239 7.39 2.04 18.98
N ASP A 240 6.42 1.37 18.35
CA ASP A 240 5.75 0.20 18.93
C ASP A 240 6.58 -1.09 18.83
N LEU A 241 7.47 -1.18 17.83
CA LEU A 241 8.44 -2.27 17.71
C LEU A 241 9.56 -2.17 18.75
N GLY A 242 10.02 -0.95 19.04
CA GLY A 242 11.13 -0.69 19.94
C GLY A 242 12.40 -1.45 19.50
N ASP A 243 13.07 -2.11 20.45
CA ASP A 243 14.30 -2.86 20.15
C ASP A 243 14.07 -4.20 19.42
N SER A 244 12.81 -4.60 19.23
CA SER A 244 12.47 -5.84 18.51
C SER A 244 12.92 -5.79 17.04
N LEU A 245 12.82 -4.60 16.44
CA LEU A 245 13.33 -4.30 15.10
C LEU A 245 13.61 -2.80 14.99
N ARG A 246 14.87 -2.44 14.79
CA ARG A 246 15.28 -1.04 14.59
C ARG A 246 15.07 -0.63 13.14
N LEU A 247 14.31 0.43 12.93
CA LEU A 247 14.03 1.02 11.62
C LEU A 247 14.71 2.38 11.51
N GLU A 248 15.50 2.56 10.44
CA GLU A 248 16.12 3.84 10.07
C GLU A 248 15.37 4.41 8.87
N ILE A 249 14.65 5.50 9.10
CA ILE A 249 13.73 6.06 8.11
C ILE A 249 14.48 7.08 7.27
N VAL A 250 14.47 6.90 5.96
CA VAL A 250 15.07 7.83 5.00
C VAL A 250 14.03 8.26 3.98
N ASN A 251 14.32 9.34 3.25
CA ASN A 251 13.45 9.83 2.20
C ASN A 251 12.05 10.15 2.75
N THR A 252 12.00 11.01 3.77
CA THR A 252 10.78 11.54 4.38
C THR A 252 10.19 12.70 3.57
N PRO A 253 8.92 13.10 3.78
CA PRO A 253 8.33 14.26 3.09
C PRO A 253 9.11 15.57 3.23
N SER A 254 9.99 15.71 4.24
CA SER A 254 10.85 16.88 4.40
C SER A 254 12.15 16.83 3.60
N ASP A 255 12.51 15.68 3.03
CA ASP A 255 13.82 15.46 2.38
C ASP A 255 13.79 15.78 0.88
N GLY A 256 12.63 15.80 0.24
CA GLY A 256 12.49 16.09 -1.18
C GLY A 256 11.07 15.98 -1.72
N GLU A 257 10.93 15.85 -3.04
CA GLU A 257 9.66 15.67 -3.76
C GLU A 257 9.21 14.19 -3.84
N LEU A 258 7.90 13.94 -3.64
CA LEU A 258 7.28 12.61 -3.66
C LEU A 258 7.74 11.75 -4.86
N ASN A 259 8.21 10.53 -4.58
CA ASN A 259 8.71 9.52 -5.53
C ASN A 259 9.91 9.95 -6.40
N LEU A 260 10.49 11.14 -6.19
CA LEU A 260 11.56 11.65 -7.05
C LEU A 260 12.86 10.89 -6.80
N GLN A 261 13.25 10.03 -7.74
CA GLN A 261 14.49 9.23 -7.70
C GLN A 261 14.64 8.38 -6.44
N CYS A 262 13.52 7.93 -5.87
CA CYS A 262 13.44 7.06 -4.71
C CYS A 262 12.12 6.28 -4.74
N GLY A 263 11.94 5.35 -3.80
CA GLY A 263 10.75 4.53 -3.67
C GLY A 263 10.73 3.28 -4.55
N ALA A 264 9.78 2.39 -4.25
CA ALA A 264 9.71 1.04 -4.84
C ALA A 264 9.68 1.06 -6.38
N GLU A 265 8.89 1.97 -6.95
CA GLU A 265 8.74 2.12 -8.40
C GLU A 265 10.05 2.54 -9.08
N HIS A 266 10.75 3.52 -8.50
CA HIS A 266 12.05 3.95 -9.02
C HIS A 266 13.03 2.79 -8.99
N VAL A 267 13.14 2.13 -7.84
CA VAL A 267 14.09 1.06 -7.60
C VAL A 267 13.87 -0.13 -8.53
N GLU A 268 12.61 -0.57 -8.70
CA GLU A 268 12.28 -1.71 -9.54
C GLU A 268 12.42 -1.40 -11.03
N LYS A 269 11.87 -0.27 -11.50
CA LYS A 269 11.84 0.04 -12.94
C LYS A 269 13.14 0.57 -13.49
N SER A 270 13.84 1.39 -12.72
CA SER A 270 15.15 1.93 -13.16
C SER A 270 16.29 0.96 -12.89
N ARG A 271 16.05 -0.06 -12.05
CA ARG A 271 17.07 -1.03 -11.59
C ARG A 271 18.30 -0.31 -11.02
N GLN A 272 18.04 0.72 -10.20
CA GLN A 272 19.04 1.54 -9.52
C GLN A 272 18.63 1.79 -8.07
N PRO A 273 19.60 1.98 -7.15
CA PRO A 273 19.30 2.41 -5.79
C PRO A 273 18.71 3.83 -5.78
N PRO A 274 17.99 4.22 -4.72
CA PRO A 274 17.60 5.61 -4.47
C PRO A 274 18.80 6.56 -4.56
N SER A 275 18.56 7.78 -5.04
CA SER A 275 19.62 8.76 -5.37
C SER A 275 20.52 9.16 -4.19
N ASN A 276 20.03 9.02 -2.95
CA ASN A 276 20.77 9.31 -1.72
C ASN A 276 21.61 8.15 -1.19
N MET A 277 21.57 6.99 -1.85
CA MET A 277 22.39 5.82 -1.50
C MET A 277 23.65 5.72 -2.36
N SER A 278 24.70 5.14 -1.79
CA SER A 278 25.97 4.93 -2.47
C SER A 278 26.69 3.66 -2.00
N ARG A 279 27.43 3.06 -2.92
CA ARG A 279 28.27 1.88 -2.66
C ARG A 279 29.20 2.05 -1.45
N ASP A 280 29.76 3.24 -1.23
CA ASP A 280 30.79 3.41 -0.19
C ASP A 280 30.19 3.60 1.20
N ASN A 281 28.98 4.18 1.29
CA ASN A 281 28.33 4.43 2.57
C ASN A 281 27.37 3.32 3.00
N ASP A 282 26.89 2.50 2.05
CA ASP A 282 25.72 1.64 2.26
C ASP A 282 25.97 0.14 2.06
N ARG A 283 27.25 -0.25 1.88
CA ARG A 283 27.64 -1.66 1.85
C ARG A 283 27.22 -2.41 3.11
N GLY A 284 26.64 -3.61 2.92
CA GLY A 284 26.20 -4.50 4.00
C GLY A 284 24.93 -4.05 4.74
N LYS A 285 24.36 -2.87 4.41
CA LYS A 285 23.07 -2.44 4.94
C LYS A 285 21.93 -3.11 4.19
N ARG A 286 20.85 -3.43 4.90
CA ARG A 286 19.58 -3.82 4.27
C ARG A 286 18.71 -2.60 4.07
N TYR A 287 18.20 -2.46 2.86
CA TYR A 287 17.20 -1.47 2.52
C TYR A 287 15.91 -2.13 2.08
N CYS A 288 14.80 -1.46 2.35
CA CYS A 288 13.58 -1.61 1.61
C CYS A 288 13.07 -0.24 1.16
N SER A 289 12.41 -0.20 0.00
CA SER A 289 11.78 0.99 -0.55
C SER A 289 10.29 0.78 -0.63
N MET A 290 9.52 1.67 -0.01
CA MET A 290 8.06 1.77 -0.15
C MET A 290 7.71 2.65 -1.35
N ASP A 291 6.49 2.60 -1.86
CA ASP A 291 5.98 3.64 -2.76
C ASP A 291 5.22 4.75 -1.99
N GLY A 292 4.81 5.81 -2.71
CA GLY A 292 4.30 7.04 -2.10
C GLY A 292 3.09 6.87 -1.16
N ASP A 293 2.22 5.88 -1.39
CA ASP A 293 1.07 5.57 -0.54
C ASP A 293 1.21 4.27 0.28
N GLY A 294 2.36 3.61 0.19
CA GLY A 294 2.76 2.48 1.03
C GLY A 294 2.05 1.16 0.71
N ASP A 295 1.63 0.95 -0.53
CA ASP A 295 1.01 -0.31 -0.99
C ASP A 295 1.98 -1.26 -1.71
N ARG A 296 3.22 -0.82 -1.95
CA ARG A 296 4.30 -1.62 -2.55
C ARG A 296 5.56 -1.59 -1.74
N ILE A 297 6.31 -2.69 -1.80
CA ILE A 297 7.64 -2.76 -1.23
C ILE A 297 8.60 -3.62 -2.05
N VAL A 298 9.84 -3.17 -2.16
CA VAL A 298 10.95 -3.98 -2.67
C VAL A 298 12.14 -3.86 -1.72
N PHE A 299 12.97 -4.89 -1.67
CA PHE A 299 14.20 -4.92 -0.87
C PHE A 299 15.41 -4.75 -1.77
N HIS A 300 16.49 -4.20 -1.24
CA HIS A 300 17.75 -4.06 -1.98
C HIS A 300 18.94 -3.85 -1.05
N TYR A 301 20.14 -4.07 -1.57
CA TYR A 301 21.38 -3.88 -0.84
C TYR A 301 22.59 -3.75 -1.76
N PHE A 302 23.72 -3.30 -1.21
CA PHE A 302 25.04 -3.46 -1.82
C PHE A 302 25.76 -4.64 -1.18
N ASP A 303 26.24 -5.58 -1.99
CA ASP A 303 27.10 -6.69 -1.51
C ASP A 303 28.50 -6.21 -1.10
N ASP A 304 29.36 -7.12 -0.65
CA ASP A 304 30.70 -6.77 -0.17
C ASP A 304 31.60 -6.22 -1.31
N GLU A 305 31.39 -6.73 -2.53
CA GLU A 305 31.96 -6.23 -3.77
C GLU A 305 31.39 -4.85 -4.16
N GLY A 306 30.28 -4.44 -3.55
CA GLY A 306 29.53 -3.22 -3.79
C GLY A 306 28.77 -3.20 -5.12
N THR A 307 28.38 -4.37 -5.61
CA THR A 307 27.32 -4.55 -6.59
C THR A 307 25.98 -4.33 -5.90
N TRP A 308 25.08 -3.61 -6.57
CA TRP A 308 23.73 -3.39 -6.06
C TRP A 308 22.81 -4.51 -6.51
N HIS A 309 22.01 -5.04 -5.59
CA HIS A 309 21.08 -6.15 -5.81
C HIS A 309 19.66 -5.74 -5.44
N LEU A 310 18.71 -6.14 -6.28
CA LEU A 310 17.28 -5.93 -6.09
C LEU A 310 16.60 -7.25 -5.72
N LEU A 311 15.78 -7.20 -4.68
CA LEU A 311 14.88 -8.27 -4.28
C LEU A 311 13.44 -7.77 -4.39
N ASP A 312 12.86 -8.00 -5.55
CA ASP A 312 11.54 -7.49 -5.91
C ASP A 312 10.39 -8.35 -5.35
N GLY A 313 9.15 -8.07 -5.77
CA GLY A 313 7.98 -8.81 -5.27
C GLY A 313 8.02 -10.32 -5.52
N ASN A 314 8.79 -10.81 -6.51
CA ASN A 314 8.96 -12.25 -6.72
C ASN A 314 9.78 -12.89 -5.60
N LYS A 315 10.85 -12.23 -5.13
CA LYS A 315 11.64 -12.71 -3.98
C LYS A 315 10.80 -12.77 -2.71
N ILE A 316 9.90 -11.79 -2.52
CA ILE A 316 8.97 -11.74 -1.38
C ILE A 316 7.97 -12.89 -1.47
N ALA A 317 7.33 -13.07 -2.62
CA ALA A 317 6.42 -14.19 -2.85
C ALA A 317 7.08 -15.55 -2.61
N CYS A 318 8.31 -15.74 -3.10
CA CYS A 318 9.07 -16.98 -2.88
C CYS A 318 9.30 -17.24 -1.40
N LEU A 319 9.74 -16.22 -0.65
CA LEU A 319 10.00 -16.32 0.79
C LEU A 319 8.73 -16.66 1.58
N PHE A 320 7.60 -16.00 1.27
CA PHE A 320 6.34 -16.21 1.96
C PHE A 320 5.74 -17.58 1.60
N ALA A 321 5.78 -17.97 0.33
CA ALA A 321 5.21 -19.23 -0.13
C ALA A 321 5.97 -20.43 0.44
N GLU A 322 7.30 -20.35 0.55
CA GLU A 322 8.11 -21.37 1.21
C GLU A 322 7.71 -21.54 2.69
N PHE A 323 7.60 -20.44 3.43
CA PHE A 323 7.17 -20.47 4.84
C PHE A 323 5.79 -21.11 5.00
N LEU A 324 4.80 -20.67 4.20
CA LEU A 324 3.43 -21.16 4.31
C LEU A 324 3.30 -22.63 3.89
N SER A 325 4.01 -23.04 2.82
CA SER A 325 4.09 -24.44 2.39
C SER A 325 4.68 -25.33 3.49
N GLU A 326 5.74 -24.87 4.16
CA GLU A 326 6.32 -25.59 5.30
C GLU A 326 5.30 -25.78 6.43
N LYS A 327 4.53 -24.74 6.79
CA LYS A 327 3.51 -24.84 7.86
C LYS A 327 2.34 -25.72 7.45
N LEU A 328 1.90 -25.65 6.18
CA LEU A 328 0.88 -26.51 5.61
C LEU A 328 1.26 -27.99 5.78
N HIS A 329 2.51 -28.32 5.44
CA HIS A 329 3.04 -29.68 5.56
C HIS A 329 3.16 -30.14 7.02
N ILE A 330 3.73 -29.31 7.92
CA ILE A 330 3.87 -29.67 9.34
C ILE A 330 2.50 -29.92 10.00
N LEU A 331 1.48 -29.17 9.61
CA LEU A 331 0.13 -29.27 10.16
C LEU A 331 -0.74 -30.34 9.48
N ASP A 332 -0.22 -31.04 8.47
CA ASP A 332 -0.96 -32.00 7.63
C ASP A 332 -2.24 -31.40 7.00
N LEU A 333 -2.24 -30.10 6.69
CA LEU A 333 -3.43 -29.41 6.17
C LEU A 333 -3.84 -29.90 4.77
N GLU A 334 -2.92 -30.45 3.99
CA GLU A 334 -3.21 -31.07 2.69
C GLU A 334 -4.11 -32.30 2.84
N GLN A 335 -3.88 -33.11 3.87
CA GLN A 335 -4.71 -34.30 4.18
C GLN A 335 -6.12 -33.90 4.61
N GLU A 336 -6.26 -32.66 5.08
CA GLU A 336 -7.51 -32.03 5.45
C GLU A 336 -8.21 -31.31 4.27
N GLY A 337 -7.67 -31.42 3.06
CA GLY A 337 -8.23 -30.85 1.83
C GLY A 337 -8.02 -29.34 1.68
N ILE A 338 -7.11 -28.73 2.45
CA ILE A 338 -6.78 -27.31 2.34
C ILE A 338 -5.93 -27.08 1.09
N THR A 339 -6.38 -26.17 0.24
CA THR A 339 -5.70 -25.80 -1.01
C THR A 339 -4.75 -24.62 -0.80
N PHE A 340 -3.55 -24.73 -1.37
CA PHE A 340 -2.54 -23.67 -1.36
C PHE A 340 -2.05 -23.31 -2.77
N GLY A 341 -1.76 -22.04 -3.01
CA GLY A 341 -1.21 -21.57 -4.28
C GLY A 341 -0.36 -20.31 -4.15
N CYS A 342 0.53 -20.10 -5.11
CA CYS A 342 1.26 -18.85 -5.30
C CYS A 342 0.86 -18.25 -6.65
N VAL A 343 0.23 -17.07 -6.62
CA VAL A 343 -0.25 -16.37 -7.81
C VAL A 343 0.76 -15.31 -8.22
N MET A 344 1.16 -15.36 -9.49
CA MET A 344 2.11 -14.42 -10.09
C MET A 344 1.55 -13.90 -11.42
N THR A 345 2.09 -12.80 -11.93
CA THR A 345 1.77 -12.32 -13.28
C THR A 345 2.82 -12.76 -14.28
N ALA A 346 2.57 -12.56 -15.57
CA ALA A 346 3.53 -12.84 -16.63
C ALA A 346 4.89 -12.16 -16.45
N TYR A 347 4.93 -11.01 -15.75
CA TYR A 347 6.15 -10.26 -15.46
C TYR A 347 7.05 -10.91 -14.41
N ALA A 348 6.57 -11.92 -13.69
CA ALA A 348 7.40 -12.62 -12.72
C ALA A 348 8.55 -13.34 -13.44
N ASN A 349 9.77 -13.25 -12.91
CA ASN A 349 10.94 -13.87 -13.50
C ASN A 349 10.75 -15.41 -13.58
N GLY A 350 11.11 -16.01 -14.70
CA GLY A 350 10.98 -17.45 -14.92
C GLY A 350 11.74 -18.28 -13.89
N ALA A 351 12.85 -17.78 -13.35
CA ALA A 351 13.60 -18.44 -12.28
C ALA A 351 12.82 -18.53 -10.97
N ALA A 352 12.04 -17.50 -10.62
CA ALA A 352 11.19 -17.51 -9.42
C ALA A 352 10.09 -18.58 -9.52
N THR A 353 9.47 -18.68 -10.70
CA THR A 353 8.46 -19.72 -10.98
C THR A 353 9.08 -21.12 -10.88
N GLN A 354 10.26 -21.33 -11.46
CA GLN A 354 10.97 -22.61 -11.41
C GLN A 354 11.38 -22.97 -9.97
N TYR A 355 11.83 -22.00 -9.17
CA TYR A 355 12.18 -22.20 -7.77
C TYR A 355 10.99 -22.73 -6.97
N LEU A 356 9.83 -22.08 -7.08
CA LEU A 356 8.61 -22.50 -6.38
C LEU A 356 8.11 -23.87 -6.84
N GLN A 357 8.14 -24.15 -8.14
CA GLN A 357 7.76 -25.45 -8.69
C GLN A 357 8.68 -26.57 -8.19
N ALA A 358 9.98 -26.30 -8.04
CA ALA A 358 10.93 -27.26 -7.48
C ALA A 358 10.65 -27.59 -6.00
N LEU A 359 10.03 -26.67 -5.26
CA LEU A 359 9.52 -26.89 -3.90
C LEU A 359 8.16 -27.61 -3.87
N GLY A 360 7.58 -27.96 -5.02
CA GLY A 360 6.26 -28.57 -5.12
C GLY A 360 5.10 -27.59 -4.91
N ILE A 361 5.35 -26.29 -4.92
CA ILE A 361 4.33 -25.26 -4.72
C ILE A 361 3.57 -25.04 -6.04
N ASN A 362 2.25 -25.01 -5.96
CA ASN A 362 1.38 -24.71 -7.10
C ASN A 362 1.49 -23.23 -7.49
N VAL A 363 2.14 -22.93 -8.61
CA VAL A 363 2.26 -21.57 -9.16
C VAL A 363 1.21 -21.36 -10.24
N VAL A 364 0.46 -20.26 -10.13
CA VAL A 364 -0.64 -19.93 -11.04
C VAL A 364 -0.46 -18.53 -11.61
N GLN A 365 -0.59 -18.38 -12.92
CA GLN A 365 -0.52 -17.08 -13.57
C GLN A 365 -1.88 -16.37 -13.52
N ALA A 366 -1.85 -15.06 -13.25
CA ALA A 366 -2.98 -14.13 -13.38
C ALA A 366 -2.64 -13.01 -14.36
N LYS A 367 -3.68 -12.32 -14.85
CA LYS A 367 -3.52 -11.06 -15.59
C LYS A 367 -2.81 -10.01 -14.73
N THR A 368 -2.12 -9.07 -15.38
CA THR A 368 -1.48 -7.95 -14.67
C THR A 368 -2.51 -7.05 -14.01
N GLY A 369 -2.28 -6.73 -12.74
CA GLY A 369 -3.16 -5.95 -11.89
C GLY A 369 -3.59 -6.74 -10.67
N VAL A 370 -3.36 -6.14 -9.50
CA VAL A 370 -3.64 -6.71 -8.16
C VAL A 370 -5.06 -7.26 -7.99
N LYS A 371 -6.04 -6.68 -8.68
CA LYS A 371 -7.43 -7.16 -8.70
C LYS A 371 -7.54 -8.58 -9.25
N TYR A 372 -6.88 -8.87 -10.37
CA TYR A 372 -6.88 -10.20 -10.99
C TYR A 372 -6.05 -11.19 -10.17
N CYS A 373 -4.92 -10.75 -9.60
CA CYS A 373 -4.13 -11.55 -8.69
C CYS A 373 -4.96 -11.97 -7.46
N HIS A 374 -5.67 -11.01 -6.84
CA HIS A 374 -6.51 -11.26 -5.67
C HIS A 374 -7.70 -12.17 -5.97
N GLU A 375 -8.38 -11.96 -7.10
CA GLU A 375 -9.47 -12.85 -7.55
C GLU A 375 -8.98 -14.29 -7.73
N LYS A 376 -7.82 -14.47 -8.37
CA LYS A 376 -7.22 -15.80 -8.56
C LYS A 376 -6.78 -16.41 -7.25
N ALA A 377 -6.17 -15.62 -6.35
CA ALA A 377 -5.73 -16.07 -5.04
C ALA A 377 -6.91 -16.51 -4.15
N SER A 378 -8.05 -15.84 -4.26
CA SER A 378 -9.30 -16.16 -3.53
C SER A 378 -9.89 -17.54 -3.87
N GLN A 379 -9.44 -18.19 -4.93
CA GLN A 379 -9.85 -19.54 -5.31
C GLN A 379 -9.25 -20.60 -4.37
N PHE A 380 -8.12 -20.30 -3.73
CA PHE A 380 -7.43 -21.16 -2.77
C PHE A 380 -7.89 -20.87 -1.34
N ASP A 381 -7.75 -21.84 -0.44
CA ASP A 381 -8.01 -21.63 0.99
C ASP A 381 -6.91 -20.78 1.65
N MET A 382 -5.71 -20.84 1.10
CA MET A 382 -4.57 -19.99 1.42
C MET A 382 -3.81 -19.69 0.13
N ALA A 383 -3.44 -18.44 -0.13
CA ALA A 383 -2.59 -18.13 -1.27
C ALA A 383 -1.69 -16.91 -1.03
N VAL A 384 -0.52 -16.94 -1.65
CA VAL A 384 0.37 -15.77 -1.77
C VAL A 384 0.15 -15.17 -3.14
N TYR A 385 0.09 -13.85 -3.26
CA TYR A 385 0.21 -13.19 -4.56
C TYR A 385 1.07 -11.94 -4.48
N PHE A 386 2.00 -11.79 -5.42
CA PHE A 386 2.78 -10.56 -5.61
C PHE A 386 3.00 -10.30 -7.09
N GLU A 387 2.94 -9.03 -7.47
CA GLU A 387 3.53 -8.54 -8.71
C GLU A 387 5.02 -8.21 -8.50
N ALA A 388 5.84 -8.24 -9.55
CA ALA A 388 7.27 -7.94 -9.46
C ALA A 388 7.54 -6.53 -8.88
N ASN A 389 6.64 -5.57 -9.14
CA ASN A 389 6.70 -4.21 -8.60
C ASN A 389 6.58 -4.08 -7.06
N GLY A 390 6.39 -5.20 -6.35
CA GLY A 390 6.32 -5.22 -4.89
C GLY A 390 4.91 -5.11 -4.30
N HIS A 391 3.86 -5.02 -5.12
CA HIS A 391 2.48 -5.04 -4.63
C HIS A 391 2.01 -6.49 -4.48
N GLY A 392 1.63 -6.89 -3.27
CA GLY A 392 1.10 -8.22 -3.01
C GLY A 392 0.76 -8.45 -1.55
N THR A 393 0.15 -9.60 -1.24
CA THR A 393 -0.12 -10.02 0.13
C THR A 393 -0.39 -11.53 0.17
N VAL A 394 -0.78 -12.03 1.33
CA VAL A 394 -1.28 -13.40 1.55
C VAL A 394 -2.76 -13.33 1.91
N VAL A 395 -3.56 -14.22 1.33
CA VAL A 395 -4.99 -14.37 1.63
C VAL A 395 -5.25 -15.69 2.34
N PHE A 396 -6.13 -15.65 3.34
CA PHE A 396 -6.64 -16.82 4.04
C PHE A 396 -8.17 -16.80 3.97
N LYS A 397 -8.80 -17.94 3.69
CA LYS A 397 -10.25 -18.05 3.85
C LYS A 397 -10.63 -18.10 5.33
N ASP A 398 -11.72 -17.43 5.68
CA ASP A 398 -12.26 -17.42 7.06
C ASP A 398 -12.46 -18.84 7.62
N ALA A 399 -12.92 -19.79 6.78
CA ALA A 399 -13.12 -21.17 7.19
C ALA A 399 -11.81 -21.88 7.61
N LEU A 400 -10.68 -21.53 6.99
CA LEU A 400 -9.37 -22.03 7.40
C LEU A 400 -8.96 -21.41 8.74
N LEU A 401 -9.10 -20.08 8.90
CA LEU A 401 -8.76 -19.40 10.15
C LEU A 401 -9.59 -19.93 11.33
N ASP A 402 -10.90 -20.11 11.15
CA ASP A 402 -11.79 -20.72 12.15
C ASP A 402 -11.32 -22.12 12.57
N LYS A 403 -10.79 -22.90 11.62
CA LYS A 403 -10.24 -24.23 11.90
C LYS A 403 -8.93 -24.14 12.69
N LEU A 404 -8.02 -23.26 12.28
CA LEU A 404 -6.74 -23.04 12.96
C LEU A 404 -6.94 -22.58 14.41
N HIS A 405 -7.84 -21.62 14.66
CA HIS A 405 -8.16 -21.17 16.02
C HIS A 405 -8.75 -22.27 16.91
N LYS A 406 -9.58 -23.17 16.36
CA LYS A 406 -10.08 -24.32 17.11
C LYS A 406 -8.95 -25.26 17.54
N TRP A 407 -7.88 -25.35 16.76
CA TRP A 407 -6.73 -26.21 17.04
C TRP A 407 -5.81 -25.70 18.15
N GLU A 408 -5.84 -24.40 18.47
CA GLU A 408 -4.96 -23.80 19.50
C GLU A 408 -5.04 -24.53 20.85
N ASN A 409 -6.23 -25.05 21.18
CA ASN A 409 -6.47 -25.73 22.45
C ASN A 409 -6.53 -27.27 22.34
N THR A 410 -6.44 -27.83 21.14
CA THR A 410 -6.61 -29.27 20.91
C THR A 410 -5.36 -29.98 20.40
N LEU A 411 -4.42 -29.24 19.79
CA LEU A 411 -3.14 -29.82 19.39
C LEU A 411 -2.28 -30.12 20.62
N HIS A 412 -1.67 -31.31 20.63
CA HIS A 412 -0.77 -31.73 21.71
C HIS A 412 0.68 -31.87 21.25
N ASP A 413 0.93 -32.05 19.95
CA ASP A 413 2.28 -32.12 19.38
C ASP A 413 2.94 -30.73 19.39
N GLU A 414 4.10 -30.60 20.03
CA GLU A 414 4.78 -29.32 20.21
C GLU A 414 5.28 -28.70 18.90
N ARG A 415 5.69 -29.53 17.93
CA ARG A 415 6.11 -29.05 16.61
C ARG A 415 4.92 -28.46 15.86
N LYS A 416 3.77 -29.15 15.90
CA LYS A 416 2.52 -28.65 15.31
C LYS A 416 1.98 -27.42 16.02
N LYS A 417 2.07 -27.35 17.36
CA LYS A 417 1.70 -26.14 18.11
C LYS A 417 2.51 -24.93 17.70
N LEU A 418 3.83 -25.08 17.56
CA LEU A 418 4.68 -24.00 17.10
C LEU A 418 4.31 -23.58 15.67
N ALA A 419 4.13 -24.54 14.75
CA ALA A 419 3.72 -24.24 13.38
C ALA A 419 2.35 -23.55 13.30
N LEU A 420 1.38 -23.99 14.11
CA LEU A 420 0.06 -23.35 14.22
C LEU A 420 0.19 -21.91 14.73
N SER A 421 0.94 -21.71 15.81
CA SER A 421 1.16 -20.38 16.39
C SER A 421 1.81 -19.43 15.38
N GLN A 422 2.82 -19.91 14.65
CA GLN A 422 3.48 -19.14 13.59
C GLN A 422 2.54 -18.83 12.41
N LEU A 423 1.69 -19.79 12.01
CA LEU A 423 0.74 -19.58 10.92
C LEU A 423 -0.36 -18.58 11.31
N LEU A 424 -0.87 -18.65 12.54
CA LEU A 424 -1.84 -17.68 13.06
C LEU A 424 -1.22 -16.28 13.17
N ALA A 425 0.01 -16.18 13.69
CA ALA A 425 0.75 -14.91 13.74
C ALA A 425 0.98 -14.32 12.34
N ALA A 426 1.33 -15.16 11.34
CA ALA A 426 1.43 -14.73 9.96
C ALA A 426 0.09 -14.22 9.42
N SER A 427 -1.02 -14.92 9.69
CA SER A 427 -2.37 -14.48 9.27
C SER A 427 -2.84 -13.18 9.91
N GLN A 428 -2.34 -12.87 11.12
CA GLN A 428 -2.54 -11.60 11.82
C GLN A 428 -1.67 -10.49 11.22
N LEU A 429 -0.43 -10.81 10.84
CA LEU A 429 0.53 -9.83 10.34
C LEU A 429 0.19 -9.34 8.93
N VAL A 430 -0.28 -10.23 8.05
CA VAL A 430 -0.55 -9.88 6.65
C VAL A 430 -1.86 -9.10 6.50
N ASN A 431 -1.84 -8.04 5.70
CA ASN A 431 -3.05 -7.33 5.33
C ASN A 431 -3.79 -8.10 4.24
N GLN A 432 -4.82 -8.87 4.62
CA GLN A 432 -5.56 -9.70 3.68
C GLN A 432 -6.50 -8.91 2.75
N ALA A 433 -6.58 -7.58 2.87
CA ALA A 433 -7.47 -6.73 2.07
C ALA A 433 -6.77 -6.18 0.81
N THR A 434 -5.51 -5.77 0.95
CA THR A 434 -4.68 -5.21 -0.13
C THR A 434 -3.20 -5.40 0.21
N GLY A 435 -2.30 -5.23 -0.75
CA GLY A 435 -0.87 -5.22 -0.46
C GLY A 435 -0.48 -4.12 0.51
N ASP A 436 0.43 -4.42 1.44
CA ASP A 436 0.74 -3.55 2.57
C ASP A 436 2.23 -3.60 2.90
N ALA A 437 2.93 -2.55 2.48
CA ALA A 437 4.37 -2.48 2.61
C ALA A 437 4.85 -2.59 4.07
N MET A 438 4.08 -2.11 5.05
CA MET A 438 4.43 -2.25 6.48
C MET A 438 4.24 -3.67 6.98
N CYS A 439 3.19 -4.36 6.55
CA CYS A 439 2.99 -5.77 6.87
C CYS A 439 4.09 -6.63 6.24
N ASP A 440 4.36 -6.39 4.95
CA ASP A 440 5.31 -7.15 4.17
C ASP A 440 6.75 -6.97 4.65
N LEU A 441 7.16 -5.74 5.02
CA LEU A 441 8.50 -5.50 5.57
C LEU A 441 8.73 -6.27 6.87
N LEU A 442 7.73 -6.30 7.74
CA LEU A 442 7.80 -7.02 9.00
C LEU A 442 7.81 -8.51 8.78
N PHE A 443 7.01 -9.01 7.84
CA PHE A 443 6.96 -10.44 7.59
C PHE A 443 8.27 -10.94 6.96
N VAL A 444 8.85 -10.20 6.01
CA VAL A 444 10.19 -10.49 5.49
C VAL A 444 11.21 -10.52 6.62
N GLU A 445 11.31 -9.47 7.44
CA GLU A 445 12.28 -9.43 8.55
C GLU A 445 12.08 -10.56 9.57
N ALA A 446 10.83 -10.89 9.91
CA ALA A 446 10.52 -11.99 10.80
C ALA A 446 11.02 -13.33 10.24
N LEU A 447 10.86 -13.56 8.93
CA LEU A 447 11.33 -14.78 8.27
C LEU A 447 12.86 -14.83 8.16
N LEU A 448 13.52 -13.71 7.87
CA LEU A 448 14.98 -13.63 7.87
C LEU A 448 15.56 -13.89 9.28
N VAL A 449 14.92 -13.36 10.32
CA VAL A 449 15.25 -13.68 11.71
C VAL A 449 15.06 -15.18 11.95
N GLN A 450 13.92 -15.74 11.55
CA GLN A 450 13.60 -17.15 11.76
C GLN A 450 14.66 -18.08 11.17
N LYS A 451 15.06 -17.80 9.93
CA LYS A 451 16.06 -18.56 9.17
C LYS A 451 17.51 -18.23 9.56
N ASN A 452 17.72 -17.20 10.39
CA ASN A 452 19.04 -16.62 10.68
C ASN A 452 19.78 -16.25 9.38
N TRP A 453 19.06 -15.61 8.47
CA TRP A 453 19.56 -15.19 7.16
C TRP A 453 19.93 -13.71 7.16
N SER A 454 21.03 -13.42 6.46
CA SER A 454 21.30 -12.10 5.88
C SER A 454 20.41 -11.86 4.66
N ILE A 455 20.42 -10.63 4.13
CA ILE A 455 19.73 -10.35 2.86
C ILE A 455 20.38 -11.08 1.69
N SER A 456 21.69 -11.31 1.73
CA SER A 456 22.40 -12.04 0.68
C SER A 456 22.08 -13.54 0.72
N ASP A 457 21.85 -14.13 1.89
CA ASP A 457 21.37 -15.51 2.00
C ASP A 457 19.97 -15.66 1.37
N TRP A 458 19.09 -14.65 1.58
CA TRP A 458 17.79 -14.62 0.92
C TRP A 458 17.91 -14.41 -0.59
N ASP A 459 18.78 -13.49 -1.03
CA ASP A 459 18.99 -13.28 -2.46
C ASP A 459 19.51 -14.56 -3.14
N ALA A 460 20.37 -15.32 -2.49
CA ALA A 460 20.96 -16.54 -3.02
C ALA A 460 19.98 -17.73 -3.20
N VAL A 461 18.71 -17.63 -2.77
CA VAL A 461 17.75 -18.77 -2.89
C VAL A 461 17.50 -19.18 -4.34
N TYR A 462 17.56 -18.23 -5.27
CA TYR A 462 17.61 -18.46 -6.71
C TYR A 462 18.18 -17.22 -7.41
N ASN A 463 18.75 -17.38 -8.61
CA ASN A 463 19.21 -16.26 -9.42
C ASN A 463 18.18 -15.95 -10.51
N ASP A 464 17.81 -14.68 -10.64
CA ASP A 464 16.96 -14.22 -11.74
C ASP A 464 17.59 -14.56 -13.10
N LEU A 465 16.74 -14.89 -14.07
CA LEU A 465 17.13 -14.84 -15.47
C LEU A 465 17.41 -13.39 -15.87
N PRO A 466 18.49 -13.12 -16.61
CA PRO A 466 18.64 -11.86 -17.32
C PRO A 466 17.36 -11.52 -18.09
N SER A 467 16.86 -10.29 -17.91
CA SER A 467 15.59 -9.84 -18.48
C SER A 467 15.66 -8.39 -18.96
N ARG A 468 14.73 -8.03 -19.84
CA ARG A 468 14.57 -6.69 -20.39
C ARG A 468 13.10 -6.35 -20.51
N GLN A 469 12.75 -5.16 -20.03
CA GLN A 469 11.45 -4.53 -20.26
C GLN A 469 11.63 -3.28 -21.11
N THR A 470 10.74 -3.07 -22.07
CA THR A 470 10.70 -1.85 -22.87
C THR A 470 9.27 -1.50 -23.28
N LYS A 471 9.08 -0.33 -23.88
CA LYS A 471 7.80 0.13 -24.41
C LYS A 471 7.95 0.61 -25.85
N VAL A 472 6.96 0.30 -26.68
CA VAL A 472 6.86 0.73 -28.07
C VAL A 472 5.64 1.63 -28.20
N LYS A 473 5.82 2.86 -28.72
CA LYS A 473 4.69 3.74 -29.03
C LYS A 473 4.03 3.30 -30.32
N VAL A 474 2.71 3.18 -30.30
CA VAL A 474 1.90 2.70 -31.43
C VAL A 474 0.75 3.68 -31.68
N ALA A 475 0.28 3.75 -32.92
CA ALA A 475 -0.79 4.67 -33.29
C ALA A 475 -2.14 4.29 -32.66
N ASP A 476 -2.40 2.98 -32.56
CA ASP A 476 -3.57 2.43 -31.91
C ASP A 476 -3.21 1.09 -31.25
N ARG A 477 -3.13 1.06 -29.93
CA ARG A 477 -2.82 -0.16 -29.18
C ARG A 477 -3.95 -1.19 -29.22
N SER A 478 -5.18 -0.77 -29.53
CA SER A 478 -6.37 -1.61 -29.45
C SER A 478 -6.43 -2.67 -30.55
N VAL A 479 -5.59 -2.52 -31.59
CA VAL A 479 -5.41 -3.51 -32.65
C VAL A 479 -4.84 -4.82 -32.13
N ILE A 480 -4.08 -4.77 -31.03
CA ILE A 480 -3.53 -5.96 -30.39
C ILE A 480 -4.59 -6.56 -29.49
N LYS A 481 -5.02 -7.79 -29.79
CA LYS A 481 -5.92 -8.58 -28.95
C LYS A 481 -5.12 -9.68 -28.29
N LEU A 482 -5.28 -9.84 -26.98
CA LEU A 482 -4.61 -10.86 -26.19
C LEU A 482 -5.58 -11.97 -25.80
N ALA A 483 -5.06 -13.13 -25.45
CA ALA A 483 -5.83 -14.19 -24.81
C ALA A 483 -6.31 -13.74 -23.42
N GLU A 484 -7.57 -14.06 -23.12
CA GLU A 484 -8.24 -13.66 -21.88
C GLU A 484 -7.72 -14.37 -20.62
N GLU A 485 -6.88 -15.39 -20.73
CA GLU A 485 -6.45 -16.16 -19.58
C GLU A 485 -5.35 -15.45 -18.78
N ASP A 486 -4.38 -14.83 -19.47
CA ASP A 486 -3.13 -14.44 -18.82
C ASP A 486 -2.37 -13.23 -19.41
N ASP A 487 -2.95 -12.53 -20.39
CA ASP A 487 -2.38 -11.36 -21.09
C ASP A 487 -1.03 -11.61 -21.82
N THR A 488 -0.64 -12.85 -22.12
CA THR A 488 0.65 -13.13 -22.77
C THR A 488 0.57 -13.50 -24.25
N GLN A 489 -0.49 -14.20 -24.65
CA GLN A 489 -0.62 -14.66 -26.03
C GLN A 489 -1.36 -13.64 -26.90
N VAL A 490 -0.72 -13.20 -27.99
CA VAL A 490 -1.37 -12.37 -29.02
C VAL A 490 -2.32 -13.23 -29.85
N LEU A 491 -3.56 -12.78 -30.00
CA LEU A 491 -4.59 -13.37 -30.87
C LEU A 491 -4.77 -12.59 -32.18
N ALA A 492 -4.54 -11.28 -32.15
CA ALA A 492 -4.58 -10.43 -33.34
C ALA A 492 -3.61 -9.24 -33.20
N PRO A 493 -3.05 -8.71 -34.30
CA PRO A 493 -3.17 -9.23 -35.67
C PRO A 493 -2.40 -10.56 -35.86
N GLU A 494 -2.87 -11.40 -36.80
CA GLU A 494 -2.31 -12.74 -37.04
C GLU A 494 -0.84 -12.68 -37.48
N GLU A 495 -0.50 -11.66 -38.26
CA GLU A 495 0.85 -11.41 -38.74
C GLU A 495 1.82 -11.13 -37.58
N LEU A 496 1.38 -10.34 -36.59
CA LEU A 496 2.18 -10.09 -35.38
C LEU A 496 2.34 -11.39 -34.59
N ARG A 497 1.25 -12.13 -34.34
CA ARG A 497 1.30 -13.39 -33.60
C ARG A 497 2.31 -14.36 -34.22
N SER A 498 2.18 -14.62 -35.52
CA SER A 498 3.06 -15.52 -36.26
C SER A 498 4.53 -15.08 -36.20
N ALA A 499 4.79 -13.77 -36.27
CA ALA A 499 6.15 -13.24 -36.20
C ALA A 499 6.76 -13.36 -34.79
N LEU A 500 5.97 -13.08 -33.74
CA LEU A 500 6.40 -13.23 -32.34
C LEU A 500 6.68 -14.70 -31.99
N ASP A 501 5.81 -15.62 -32.41
CA ASP A 501 5.98 -17.06 -32.20
C ASP A 501 7.26 -17.58 -32.88
N SER A 502 7.52 -17.14 -34.12
CA SER A 502 8.75 -17.48 -34.84
C SER A 502 10.00 -16.93 -34.14
N ALA A 503 9.96 -15.68 -33.68
CA ALA A 503 11.06 -15.06 -32.96
C ALA A 503 11.34 -15.81 -31.64
N LEU A 504 10.31 -16.17 -30.88
CA LEU A 504 10.46 -16.89 -29.62
C LEU A 504 11.08 -18.29 -29.82
N GLN A 505 10.73 -18.97 -30.92
CA GLN A 505 11.25 -20.29 -31.25
C GLN A 505 12.78 -20.30 -31.46
N GLU A 506 13.38 -19.18 -31.89
CA GLU A 506 14.83 -19.02 -32.04
C GLU A 506 15.57 -19.06 -30.69
N TYR A 507 14.87 -18.80 -29.57
CA TYR A 507 15.39 -18.76 -28.22
C TYR A 507 14.92 -19.93 -27.34
N ALA A 508 14.25 -20.94 -27.92
CA ALA A 508 13.72 -22.08 -27.18
C ALA A 508 14.79 -22.90 -26.43
N ASN A 509 16.03 -22.91 -26.93
CA ASN A 509 17.17 -23.57 -26.28
C ASN A 509 17.96 -22.68 -25.32
N LYS A 510 17.50 -21.44 -25.09
CA LYS A 510 18.15 -20.41 -24.26
C LYS A 510 17.29 -19.96 -23.08
N ARG A 511 16.31 -20.81 -22.68
CA ARG A 511 15.23 -20.46 -21.75
C ARG A 511 14.52 -19.15 -22.12
N GLY A 512 14.43 -18.85 -23.42
CA GLY A 512 13.80 -17.62 -23.91
C GLY A 512 12.30 -17.59 -23.61
N ARG A 513 11.85 -16.53 -22.93
CA ARG A 513 10.42 -16.22 -22.76
C ARG A 513 10.21 -14.74 -23.04
N ALA A 514 9.22 -14.42 -23.86
CA ALA A 514 8.88 -13.04 -24.16
C ALA A 514 7.40 -12.89 -24.47
N PHE A 515 6.85 -11.72 -24.20
CA PHE A 515 5.46 -11.38 -24.51
C PHE A 515 5.29 -9.87 -24.73
N VAL A 516 4.16 -9.50 -25.32
CA VAL A 516 3.79 -8.10 -25.54
C VAL A 516 2.42 -7.82 -24.95
N ARG A 517 2.25 -6.64 -24.35
CA ARG A 517 1.00 -6.25 -23.71
C ARG A 517 0.66 -4.77 -23.95
N PRO A 518 -0.51 -4.44 -24.51
CA PRO A 518 -0.99 -3.06 -24.58
C PRO A 518 -1.08 -2.43 -23.18
N SER A 519 -0.57 -1.20 -23.02
CA SER A 519 -0.76 -0.44 -21.79
C SER A 519 -2.24 -0.09 -21.60
N GLY A 520 -2.72 -0.01 -20.36
CA GLY A 520 -4.10 0.37 -20.07
C GLY A 520 -4.37 1.87 -20.16
N THR A 521 -3.32 2.68 -20.04
CA THR A 521 -3.39 4.14 -19.79
C THR A 521 -2.77 4.99 -20.89
N GLU A 522 -1.99 4.39 -21.79
CA GLU A 522 -1.22 5.09 -22.82
C GLU A 522 -1.24 4.28 -24.11
N ASP A 523 -1.13 4.92 -25.28
CA ASP A 523 -0.99 4.25 -26.58
C ASP A 523 0.43 3.71 -26.80
N VAL A 524 0.80 2.80 -25.91
CA VAL A 524 2.06 2.07 -25.92
C VAL A 524 1.82 0.59 -25.70
N VAL A 525 2.74 -0.22 -26.20
CA VAL A 525 2.79 -1.67 -25.99
C VAL A 525 4.05 -1.98 -25.20
N ARG A 526 3.88 -2.68 -24.08
CA ARG A 526 4.99 -3.16 -23.25
C ARG A 526 5.54 -4.44 -23.85
N VAL A 527 6.85 -4.57 -23.87
CA VAL A 527 7.57 -5.76 -24.30
C VAL A 527 8.38 -6.24 -23.11
N TYR A 528 8.27 -7.53 -22.82
CA TYR A 528 9.09 -8.23 -21.83
C TYR A 528 9.83 -9.37 -22.52
N ALA A 529 11.11 -9.55 -22.19
CA ALA A 529 11.86 -10.74 -22.55
C ALA A 529 12.83 -11.16 -21.43
N GLU A 530 13.06 -12.45 -21.30
CA GLU A 530 14.09 -13.05 -20.46
C GLU A 530 14.77 -14.21 -21.20
N ALA A 531 16.04 -14.49 -20.86
CA ALA A 531 16.84 -15.55 -21.46
C ALA A 531 18.01 -15.95 -20.54
N ASP A 532 18.86 -16.87 -21.00
CA ASP A 532 20.07 -17.31 -20.28
C ASP A 532 21.11 -16.21 -20.05
N THR A 533 21.22 -15.26 -20.97
CA THR A 533 22.22 -14.18 -20.94
C THR A 533 21.56 -12.83 -21.17
N GLN A 534 22.19 -11.74 -20.69
CA GLN A 534 21.67 -10.40 -20.89
C GLN A 534 21.64 -10.05 -22.39
N GLU A 535 22.65 -10.49 -23.13
CA GLU A 535 22.73 -10.30 -24.58
C GLU A 535 21.56 -10.97 -25.31
N ASP A 536 21.18 -12.19 -24.91
CA ASP A 536 20.04 -12.89 -25.50
C ASP A 536 18.71 -12.24 -25.13
N ALA A 537 18.54 -11.83 -23.86
CA ALA A 537 17.32 -11.14 -23.40
C ALA A 537 17.13 -9.80 -24.12
N ASP A 538 18.21 -9.03 -24.27
CA ASP A 538 18.21 -7.75 -24.99
C ASP A 538 17.92 -7.95 -26.47
N ALA A 539 18.52 -8.96 -27.11
CA ALA A 539 18.27 -9.27 -28.51
C ALA A 539 16.81 -9.69 -28.74
N LEU A 540 16.26 -10.56 -27.88
CA LEU A 540 14.87 -11.01 -27.97
C LEU A 540 13.88 -9.87 -27.75
N ALA A 541 14.08 -9.04 -26.72
CA ALA A 541 13.25 -7.85 -26.49
C ALA A 541 13.30 -6.87 -27.67
N LEU A 542 14.46 -6.72 -28.32
CA LEU A 542 14.64 -5.80 -29.44
C LEU A 542 13.90 -6.32 -30.67
N GLN A 543 13.99 -7.63 -30.93
CA GLN A 543 13.25 -8.29 -32.00
C GLN A 543 11.74 -8.13 -31.79
N PHE A 544 11.24 -8.39 -30.58
CA PHE A 544 9.81 -8.20 -30.24
C PHE A 544 9.38 -6.73 -30.41
N ALA A 545 10.19 -5.78 -29.95
CA ALA A 545 9.89 -4.35 -30.07
C ALA A 545 9.80 -3.89 -31.54
N LYS A 546 10.70 -4.37 -32.40
CA LYS A 546 10.65 -4.13 -33.86
C LYS A 546 9.39 -4.71 -34.49
N LEU A 547 9.04 -5.96 -34.15
CA LEU A 547 7.84 -6.61 -34.67
C LEU A 547 6.56 -5.85 -34.29
N VAL A 548 6.46 -5.40 -33.02
CA VAL A 548 5.33 -4.55 -32.60
C VAL A 548 5.30 -3.25 -33.38
N HIS A 549 6.43 -2.57 -33.54
CA HIS A 549 6.51 -1.31 -34.30
C HIS A 549 6.06 -1.49 -35.76
N GLN A 550 6.58 -2.51 -36.44
CA GLN A 550 6.30 -2.80 -37.84
C GLN A 550 4.85 -3.23 -38.10
N HIS A 551 4.28 -4.05 -37.21
CA HIS A 551 2.95 -4.64 -37.42
C HIS A 551 1.80 -3.85 -36.78
N CYS A 552 2.08 -2.88 -35.89
CA CYS A 552 1.05 -2.15 -35.14
C CYS A 552 1.11 -0.62 -35.31
N GLY A 553 1.71 -0.13 -36.39
CA GLY A 553 1.75 1.30 -36.69
C GLY A 553 2.58 2.10 -35.68
N GLY A 554 3.83 1.70 -35.49
CA GLY A 554 4.78 2.42 -34.64
C GLY A 554 4.90 3.91 -35.01
N VAL A 555 4.91 4.77 -34.00
CA VAL A 555 4.82 6.24 -34.19
C VAL A 555 6.20 6.91 -34.25
N ASP A 556 7.17 6.39 -33.52
CA ASP A 556 8.53 6.92 -33.42
C ASP A 556 9.50 6.17 -34.37
N GLU A 557 10.81 6.43 -34.25
CA GLU A 557 11.82 5.62 -34.94
C GLU A 557 11.74 4.14 -34.52
N GLU A 558 12.01 3.25 -35.48
CA GLU A 558 12.08 1.82 -35.19
C GLU A 558 13.16 1.55 -34.13
N PRO A 559 12.88 0.72 -33.10
CA PRO A 559 13.86 0.38 -32.08
C PRO A 559 15.14 -0.21 -32.69
N ALA A 560 16.27 0.49 -32.59
CA ALA A 560 17.53 0.08 -33.22
C ALA A 560 18.48 -0.66 -32.27
N SER A 561 18.52 -0.26 -30.99
CA SER A 561 19.34 -0.85 -29.94
C SER A 561 18.80 -0.46 -28.57
N PHE A 562 18.94 -1.35 -27.59
CA PHE A 562 18.97 -0.92 -26.20
C PHE A 562 20.42 -0.54 -25.92
N PHE A 563 20.71 0.75 -25.74
CA PHE A 563 22.04 1.15 -25.30
C PHE A 563 22.33 0.45 -23.97
N ASN A 564 23.59 0.04 -23.76
CA ASN A 564 24.05 -0.46 -22.47
C ASN A 564 23.86 0.64 -21.41
N ASP A 565 22.70 0.69 -20.75
CA ASP A 565 22.46 1.57 -19.60
C ASP A 565 23.37 1.22 -18.41
N HIS A 566 24.13 0.12 -18.50
CA HIS A 566 25.17 -0.28 -17.54
C HIS A 566 26.51 0.48 -17.71
N GLN A 567 26.66 1.34 -18.71
CA GLN A 567 27.82 2.24 -18.83
C GLN A 567 27.40 3.61 -19.37
N GLN A 568 26.76 4.44 -18.55
CA GLN A 568 26.96 5.88 -18.75
C GLN A 568 28.41 6.21 -18.36
N PRO A 569 29.17 6.90 -19.24
CA PRO A 569 30.46 7.42 -18.84
C PRO A 569 30.21 8.39 -17.68
N SER A 570 31.00 8.27 -16.62
CA SER A 570 31.09 9.26 -15.56
C SER A 570 31.01 10.66 -16.19
N LEU A 571 29.93 11.40 -15.91
CA LEU A 571 29.87 12.80 -16.24
C LEU A 571 31.05 13.46 -15.53
N GLN A 572 32.14 13.64 -16.26
CA GLN A 572 33.23 14.51 -15.86
C GLN A 572 32.60 15.88 -15.74
N PHE A 573 32.34 16.29 -14.50
CA PHE A 573 31.97 17.64 -14.17
C PHE A 573 33.02 18.58 -14.76
N ASN A 574 32.61 19.36 -15.77
CA ASN A 574 33.41 20.47 -16.27
C ASN A 574 33.58 21.46 -15.11
N GLN A 575 34.78 21.44 -14.50
CA GLN A 575 35.27 22.51 -13.65
C GLN A 575 35.48 23.75 -14.52
N GLN A 576 34.47 24.61 -14.67
CA GLN A 576 34.72 25.99 -15.08
C GLN A 576 33.91 26.99 -14.25
N GLN A 577 34.70 27.79 -13.52
CA GLN A 577 34.42 29.09 -12.92
C GLN A 577 33.58 29.13 -11.64
N ARG A 578 34.25 28.80 -10.53
CA ARG A 578 33.94 29.35 -9.21
C ARG A 578 34.03 30.88 -9.25
N VAL A 579 32.91 31.56 -9.08
CA VAL A 579 32.89 32.95 -8.58
C VAL A 579 33.02 32.87 -7.05
N PRO A 580 33.95 33.59 -6.41
CA PRO A 580 34.15 33.50 -4.97
C PRO A 580 32.95 34.10 -4.21
N PRO A 581 32.60 33.57 -3.02
CA PRO A 581 31.49 34.10 -2.23
C PRO A 581 31.84 35.50 -1.74
N ARG A 582 30.98 36.47 -2.05
CA ARG A 582 30.97 37.75 -1.34
C ARG A 582 30.34 37.54 0.04
N SER A 583 30.94 38.21 1.00
CA SER A 583 30.67 38.24 2.43
C SER A 583 29.22 38.53 2.80
N PHE A 584 28.76 37.84 3.85
CA PHE A 584 27.84 38.27 4.92
C PHE A 584 27.15 39.62 4.76
N GLU A 585 25.82 39.58 4.61
CA GLU A 585 24.77 40.32 5.34
C GLU A 585 23.49 40.28 4.49
N GLU A 586 22.48 39.52 4.92
CA GLU A 586 21.04 39.75 4.64
C GLU A 586 20.21 38.60 5.23
N HIS A 587 20.03 38.68 6.55
CA HIS A 587 19.17 37.81 7.34
C HIS A 587 17.96 38.65 7.77
N ASP A 588 16.97 38.93 6.89
CA ASP A 588 15.68 39.49 7.35
C ASP A 588 14.47 39.58 6.37
N GLN A 589 14.31 38.71 5.36
CA GLN A 589 13.13 38.84 4.45
C GLN A 589 12.30 37.59 4.15
N LYS A 590 12.58 36.43 4.76
CA LYS A 590 11.74 35.22 4.55
C LYS A 590 10.74 34.91 5.67
N THR A 591 10.74 35.67 6.77
CA THR A 591 9.79 35.49 7.89
C THR A 591 8.54 36.37 7.77
N LEU A 592 8.50 37.34 6.85
CA LEU A 592 7.41 38.33 6.73
C LEU A 592 6.25 37.95 5.80
N LEU A 593 6.38 36.90 4.98
CA LEU A 593 5.32 36.45 4.06
C LEU A 593 4.35 35.43 4.68
N TYR A 594 4.71 34.81 5.81
CA TYR A 594 3.86 33.82 6.48
C TYR A 594 2.94 34.43 7.56
N GLN A 595 3.20 35.67 8.00
CA GLN A 595 2.35 36.38 8.99
C GLN A 595 1.33 37.34 8.36
N GLN A 596 1.40 37.63 7.05
CA GLN A 596 0.43 38.54 6.40
C GLN A 596 -0.81 37.84 5.82
N GLN A 597 -0.84 36.50 5.76
CA GLN A 597 -2.03 35.75 5.33
C GLN A 597 -3.09 35.53 6.42
N GLN A 598 -2.80 35.82 7.69
CA GLN A 598 -3.76 35.66 8.79
C GLN A 598 -4.56 36.94 9.15
N GLN A 599 -4.34 38.08 8.49
CA GLN A 599 -5.03 39.34 8.81
C GLN A 599 -6.19 39.74 7.88
N ALA A 600 -6.62 38.88 6.95
CA ALA A 600 -7.62 39.26 5.93
C ALA A 600 -9.02 38.61 6.08
N TYR A 601 -9.36 37.96 7.19
CA TYR A 601 -10.72 37.46 7.43
C TYR A 601 -11.20 37.79 8.85
N GLY A 602 -11.82 38.95 8.99
CA GLY A 602 -12.63 39.28 10.16
C GLY A 602 -13.83 40.11 9.72
N ASN A 603 -15.04 39.53 9.78
CA ASN A 603 -16.24 40.22 10.26
C ASN A 603 -17.51 39.34 10.33
N THR A 604 -18.12 39.33 11.53
CA THR A 604 -19.52 39.01 11.94
C THR A 604 -19.85 37.55 12.38
N PRO A 605 -20.84 37.32 13.29
CA PRO A 605 -20.62 37.38 14.75
C PRO A 605 -21.23 36.23 15.59
N SER A 606 -20.84 36.23 16.88
CA SER A 606 -21.51 35.68 18.09
C SER A 606 -21.45 34.17 18.39
N ALA A 607 -20.56 33.84 19.33
CA ALA A 607 -20.74 32.74 20.29
C ALA A 607 -20.62 33.29 21.72
N ILE A 608 -21.41 32.71 22.61
CA ILE A 608 -21.66 33.02 24.03
C ILE A 608 -20.41 32.72 24.90
N PRO A 609 -20.15 33.44 26.01
CA PRO A 609 -18.82 33.50 26.62
C PRO A 609 -18.54 32.37 27.62
N VAL A 610 -17.28 31.94 27.68
CA VAL A 610 -16.69 31.20 28.81
C VAL A 610 -15.74 32.15 29.54
N VAL A 611 -15.94 32.27 30.85
CA VAL A 611 -15.16 33.11 31.77
C VAL A 611 -13.89 32.38 32.17
N TYR A 612 -12.73 32.99 31.94
CA TYR A 612 -11.47 32.66 32.62
C TYR A 612 -11.27 33.60 33.80
N VAL A 613 -10.78 33.05 34.92
CA VAL A 613 -10.32 33.81 36.09
C VAL A 613 -8.81 33.64 36.17
N ASP A 614 -8.09 34.75 36.05
CA ASP A 614 -6.64 34.87 36.26
C ASP A 614 -6.27 34.73 37.75
N GLY A 615 -5.09 34.16 37.98
CA GLY A 615 -4.44 34.11 39.28
C GLY A 615 -2.92 34.25 39.14
N ASP A 616 -2.45 35.50 39.17
CA ASP A 616 -1.07 35.93 39.27
C ASP A 616 -0.40 35.44 40.58
N GLY A 617 0.91 35.18 40.57
CA GLY A 617 1.67 34.95 41.81
C GLY A 617 3.09 34.39 41.67
N SER A 618 4.07 35.29 41.58
CA SER A 618 5.53 35.08 41.60
C SER A 618 6.10 34.27 42.79
N ALA A 619 7.19 33.51 42.58
CA ALA A 619 8.55 33.76 43.14
C ALA A 619 9.45 32.51 43.36
N THR A 620 10.65 32.60 42.76
CA THR A 620 12.00 32.20 43.25
C THR A 620 12.41 30.75 43.55
N LYS A 621 13.60 30.43 43.00
CA LYS A 621 14.49 29.27 43.22
C LYS A 621 14.76 28.94 44.70
N ASN A 622 14.85 27.64 45.04
CA ASN A 622 15.93 27.13 45.90
C ASN A 622 16.10 25.59 45.88
N ASN A 623 17.33 25.19 46.20
CA ASN A 623 17.89 23.84 46.22
C ASN A 623 17.23 22.86 47.21
N GLY A 624 17.26 21.57 46.84
CA GLY A 624 17.87 20.50 47.64
C GLY A 624 17.21 20.02 48.95
N CYS A 625 17.00 18.70 48.98
CA CYS A 625 17.01 17.77 50.12
C CYS A 625 15.71 17.46 50.91
N ASN A 626 15.59 16.14 51.10
CA ASN A 626 14.98 15.38 52.19
C ASN A 626 13.48 15.08 52.19
N ALA A 627 13.24 13.77 52.14
CA ALA A 627 12.00 13.05 52.36
C ALA A 627 11.42 13.27 53.77
N SER A 628 10.11 13.04 53.90
CA SER A 628 9.44 12.23 54.95
C SER A 628 7.92 12.33 54.75
N PHE A 629 7.22 11.21 54.55
CA PHE A 629 5.79 11.13 54.87
C PHE A 629 5.49 9.83 55.61
N VAL A 630 4.79 10.00 56.73
CA VAL A 630 4.35 8.98 57.68
C VAL A 630 3.02 8.42 57.20
N ALA A 631 2.92 7.09 57.09
CA ALA A 631 1.65 6.41 56.85
C ALA A 631 0.98 6.04 58.19
N PRO A 632 -0.30 6.37 58.41
CA PRO A 632 -1.07 5.88 59.54
C PRO A 632 -1.79 4.60 59.12
N ASN A 633 -1.24 3.45 59.54
CA ASN A 633 -1.96 2.28 60.05
C ASN A 633 -0.98 1.11 60.05
N GLY A 634 -0.48 0.80 61.24
CA GLY A 634 0.47 -0.27 61.46
C GLY A 634 -0.17 -1.62 61.19
N GLU A 635 0.39 -2.34 60.23
CA GLU A 635 0.53 -3.80 60.25
C GLU A 635 1.68 -4.18 59.31
N THR A 636 2.71 -4.80 59.88
CA THR A 636 3.89 -5.31 59.17
C THR A 636 3.64 -6.74 58.71
N LYS A 637 3.74 -7.00 57.39
CA LYS A 637 4.13 -8.32 56.88
C LYS A 637 5.03 -8.21 55.65
N SER A 638 6.23 -8.75 55.81
CA SER A 638 7.19 -9.07 54.75
C SER A 638 6.73 -10.25 53.91
N CYS A 639 6.93 -10.22 52.60
CA CYS A 639 7.04 -11.44 51.81
C CYS A 639 8.01 -11.28 50.64
N SER A 640 9.11 -12.01 50.73
CA SER A 640 9.99 -12.40 49.65
C SER A 640 9.27 -13.36 48.69
N SER A 641 9.34 -13.16 47.37
CA SER A 641 8.90 -14.17 46.41
C SER A 641 10.05 -14.67 45.53
N SER A 642 10.44 -15.90 45.82
CA SER A 642 11.18 -16.82 44.95
C SER A 642 10.37 -17.22 43.70
N LYS A 643 11.10 -17.64 42.67
CA LYS A 643 10.68 -18.28 41.41
C LYS A 643 9.46 -19.22 41.54
N GLY A 644 8.57 -19.15 40.55
CA GLY A 644 7.53 -20.15 40.28
C GLY A 644 6.72 -19.83 39.03
N SER A 645 6.72 -20.76 38.08
CA SER A 645 5.94 -20.80 36.83
C SER A 645 4.43 -20.66 37.05
N GLY A 646 3.73 -19.92 36.19
CA GLY A 646 2.27 -19.89 36.18
C GLY A 646 1.70 -19.00 35.07
N ILE A 647 0.90 -19.62 34.20
CA ILE A 647 0.13 -19.07 33.09
C ILE A 647 -0.73 -17.88 33.57
N LEU A 648 -0.60 -16.70 32.94
CA LEU A 648 -1.47 -15.55 33.21
C LEU A 648 -2.63 -15.51 32.20
N LYS A 649 -3.81 -15.95 32.68
CA LYS A 649 -5.12 -15.48 32.21
C LYS A 649 -5.62 -14.40 33.18
N GLY A 650 -6.10 -13.27 32.66
CA GLY A 650 -6.94 -12.31 33.39
C GLY A 650 -6.44 -10.86 33.33
N ARG A 651 -7.10 -10.02 32.52
CA ARG A 651 -8.09 -8.98 32.92
C ARG A 651 -7.49 -7.69 33.47
N TYR A 652 -7.53 -6.64 32.63
CA TYR A 652 -7.48 -5.25 33.07
C TYR A 652 -8.85 -4.82 33.59
N SER A 653 -8.96 -4.76 34.91
CA SER A 653 -9.84 -3.85 35.63
C SER A 653 -9.00 -3.33 36.78
N ASP A 654 -8.95 -2.01 36.93
CA ASP A 654 -8.33 -1.23 38.01
C ASP A 654 -6.95 -0.60 37.67
N HIS A 655 -6.99 0.58 37.05
CA HIS A 655 -6.01 1.63 37.33
C HIS A 655 -6.72 2.99 37.45
N PRO A 656 -6.69 3.66 38.62
CA PRO A 656 -7.20 5.02 38.75
C PRO A 656 -6.19 6.05 38.22
N ASN A 657 -6.74 7.15 37.70
CA ASN A 657 -6.15 8.39 37.19
C ASN A 657 -4.66 8.66 37.48
N CYS A 658 -3.90 8.93 36.42
CA CYS A 658 -2.56 9.52 36.47
C CYS A 658 -2.61 10.97 35.96
N ASP A 659 -2.25 11.93 36.82
CA ASP A 659 -2.28 13.38 36.60
C ASP A 659 -1.14 13.89 35.69
N VAL A 660 -1.13 13.54 34.39
CA VAL A 660 -0.15 14.12 33.41
C VAL A 660 -0.79 14.52 32.07
N CYS A 661 -2.11 14.68 32.00
CA CYS A 661 -2.71 15.35 30.83
C CYS A 661 -3.98 16.12 31.22
N GLU A 662 -3.99 17.42 30.97
CA GLU A 662 -5.20 18.26 31.04
C GLU A 662 -6.12 18.01 29.83
N MET A 663 -6.40 16.74 29.51
CA MET A 663 -7.43 16.36 28.54
C MET A 663 -8.39 15.37 29.18
N ALA A 664 -9.51 15.89 29.67
CA ALA A 664 -10.63 15.06 30.10
C ALA A 664 -11.34 14.51 28.85
N PHE A 665 -11.12 13.22 28.54
CA PHE A 665 -12.03 12.45 27.70
C PHE A 665 -13.10 11.80 28.59
N ASP A 666 -14.33 12.29 28.50
CA ASP A 666 -15.50 11.64 29.11
C ASP A 666 -15.95 10.46 28.22
N ILE A 667 -15.67 9.24 28.65
CA ILE A 667 -15.99 7.99 27.94
C ILE A 667 -17.39 7.45 28.36
N THR A 668 -18.23 8.24 29.02
CA THR A 668 -19.47 7.73 29.63
C THR A 668 -20.77 8.35 29.14
N TYR A 669 -20.83 8.86 27.90
CA TYR A 669 -22.12 9.19 27.29
C TYR A 669 -22.19 8.95 25.78
N ARG A 670 -22.52 7.72 25.39
CA ARG A 670 -23.35 7.30 24.22
C ARG A 670 -23.07 5.83 23.92
N ARG A 671 -23.68 4.94 24.70
CA ARG A 671 -23.69 3.50 24.38
C ARG A 671 -25.00 2.99 23.79
N HIS A 672 -26.00 3.85 23.56
CA HIS A 672 -27.28 3.45 22.96
C HIS A 672 -27.63 4.38 21.80
N GLN A 673 -27.05 4.07 20.63
CA GLN A 673 -27.54 4.25 19.26
C GLN A 673 -26.34 4.11 18.32
N TRP A 674 -25.84 2.88 18.17
CA TRP A 674 -24.94 2.44 17.09
C TRP A 674 -25.18 0.96 16.86
#